data_AF-A0A5B9QJK0-F1
#
_entry.id   AF-A0A5B9QJK0-F1
#
_cell.length_a   1.000
_cell.length_b   1.000
_cell.length_c   1.000
_cell.angle_alpha   90.00
_cell.angle_beta   90.00
_cell.angle_gamma   90.00
#
_symmetry.space_group_name_H-M   'P 1'
#
loop_
_entity.id
_entity.type
_entity.pdbx_description
1 polymer ?
#
loop_
_entity_poly.entity_id
_entity_poly.type
_entity_poly.pdbx_seq_one_letter_code
_entity_poly.pdbx_strand_id
1 'polypeptide(L)'
;MFSKQVGRSATRTNRLDGGSTFFRLVGILLGFYGAAGTSVWAADAAVDFESEIAPLLIRRCVECHQGSHPAGGLLLTTRQGLHAGGDSGPVLDLQHVNDSGLLQRVADGDMPPEKQGRSQQLPDEEIQLLRRWLANGASWPEDRELDYFERTNEMRAGRDWWSLQPVVRPDLPELEHQAPPDNPIDAFVWSKLESEGISPAPPADRRTLIRRVYYDLIGLPPSEAEIEAFLADDSPDAWPRLIDRLLEMPQYGERWARYWLDLARYADTSGYERDQEKPYAWKYRDWVVDAFNHDMPYDQFVRQQIAGDELPDRDQQSVIATGFLRLGTWNDEPNDSADYQYERLEDLVHTTSSTFLALTVKCARCHSHKFDAITQEDYYRMASAFWAGPLLGGKLGGPTAEQLGYDDVLGWTDQGPTVKPLHILKDGERLQPLEEVVPASLSSIPTLERPFDPPPSGAETSHRRLQLADWITDPRNPLTPRVLVNRLWQHHFGQGIVRTPNNFGFLADPPTHPQLLDWLAAEFQSGGQRIKAMHRLILTSQTWQQSSLHPQAETLERRDSTNRLLWRFTRRRLDAEALRDSLLAVSDELNTSVGGEAFKPTISPEALEGLSRKTAAWQASPPQQQNRRSLYMYLKRGLLPPMMTAFDLCDPTLSCGQRDVTIVPTQALAMLNNRFVHDRSERLATVISEHFSSDQQQVRQAWSRVLQRPPSPDEMDAALRFLATQTQTFSEREESAEPPRRDPATQTVAAALVLHLRADQAVDSDAGDSRIRSLPDLSQQGHEATQQDRGSQPQLVAAGIGGKPTLRFDGKRQFMHLAGQILQGQAQTILCVVRDDHGSGHREVISNWNGRAGNAGSSLFLGLTADNTVRFSDAFSAAGKITEPTKPFLLTAINGPEQASVFQNGRLLKSAPTLARRRLDTPWVIGQQGNIDGEYWKGDIAEIRVYNRALSDEERQTVELELAKYYDLPRPTLVKAKPKPKPNPMQEPLSPQRLALASLCHVLMNSNEFLFVD
;
A
#
# COMPACT_ATOMS: atom_id res chain seq x y z
N MET A 1 3.07 -28.68 10.19
CA MET A 1 2.37 -29.80 9.52
C MET A 1 1.55 -29.22 8.36
N PHE A 2 2.11 -29.14 7.16
CA PHE A 2 1.36 -29.08 5.89
C PHE A 2 2.35 -29.31 4.73
N SER A 3 2.13 -30.38 3.97
CA SER A 3 2.86 -30.74 2.77
C SER A 3 1.88 -31.43 1.82
N LYS A 4 2.12 -31.30 0.51
CA LYS A 4 1.33 -31.86 -0.61
C LYS A 4 -0.03 -31.20 -0.86
N GLN A 5 -0.14 -30.47 -1.97
CA GLN A 5 -0.91 -30.91 -3.14
C GLN A 5 -0.70 -29.94 -4.33
N VAL A 6 0.03 -30.39 -5.35
CA VAL A 6 -0.08 -29.86 -6.72
C VAL A 6 -0.08 -31.05 -7.68
N GLY A 7 -1.16 -31.21 -8.43
CA GLY A 7 -1.37 -32.30 -9.37
C GLY A 7 -1.22 -31.86 -10.82
N ARG A 8 -0.35 -32.57 -11.55
CA ARG A 8 -0.20 -32.67 -13.02
C ARG A 8 -1.35 -32.11 -13.88
N SER A 9 -1.00 -31.38 -14.95
CA SER A 9 -0.99 -31.93 -16.34
C SER A 9 -0.96 -30.83 -17.42
N ALA A 10 -0.01 -30.90 -18.37
CA ALA A 10 -0.22 -30.77 -19.82
C ALA A 10 1.10 -30.43 -20.57
N THR A 11 1.94 -31.43 -20.83
CA THR A 11 3.00 -31.32 -21.84
C THR A 11 2.42 -31.51 -23.25
N ARG A 12 2.61 -30.52 -24.14
CA ARG A 12 2.42 -30.69 -25.59
C ARG A 12 3.74 -30.44 -26.32
N THR A 13 4.42 -31.52 -26.66
CA THR A 13 5.53 -31.53 -27.61
C THR A 13 4.99 -31.83 -29.01
N ASN A 14 5.10 -30.89 -29.95
CA ASN A 14 4.86 -31.17 -31.36
C ASN A 14 6.16 -31.62 -32.02
N ARG A 15 6.19 -32.87 -32.49
CA ARG A 15 7.10 -33.30 -33.57
C ARG A 15 6.55 -32.82 -34.90
N LEU A 16 7.44 -32.50 -35.84
CA LEU A 16 7.20 -32.65 -37.27
C LEU A 16 8.43 -33.34 -37.88
N ASP A 17 8.20 -34.51 -38.48
CA ASP A 17 9.17 -35.29 -39.24
C ASP A 17 9.06 -34.96 -40.76
N GLY A 18 10.16 -35.13 -41.51
CA GLY A 18 10.08 -35.68 -42.87
C GLY A 18 10.65 -34.92 -44.09
N GLY A 19 11.69 -35.50 -44.70
CA GLY A 19 11.98 -35.51 -46.16
C GLY A 19 12.69 -34.27 -46.76
N SER A 20 13.97 -34.27 -47.14
CA SER A 20 14.69 -35.06 -48.18
C SER A 20 14.30 -34.71 -49.64
N THR A 21 15.18 -34.11 -50.46
CA THR A 21 16.10 -34.73 -51.47
C THR A 21 16.49 -33.63 -52.51
N PHE A 22 17.45 -33.68 -53.46
CA PHE A 22 18.48 -34.65 -53.91
C PHE A 22 19.65 -33.92 -54.67
N PHE A 23 20.55 -34.70 -55.30
CA PHE A 23 21.63 -34.36 -56.28
C PHE A 23 22.88 -33.58 -55.80
N ARG A 24 24.12 -33.89 -56.23
CA ARG A 24 24.90 -35.13 -56.58
C ARG A 24 26.16 -34.72 -57.39
N LEU A 25 27.17 -35.61 -57.36
CA LEU A 25 28.38 -35.78 -58.21
C LEU A 25 29.71 -35.25 -57.63
N VAL A 26 30.86 -35.94 -57.76
CA VAL A 26 31.20 -37.38 -57.93
C VAL A 26 32.72 -37.52 -57.73
N GLY A 27 33.22 -38.66 -57.25
CA GLY A 27 34.67 -38.97 -57.30
C GLY A 27 35.09 -40.16 -56.44
N ILE A 28 35.26 -41.33 -57.05
CA ILE A 28 35.75 -42.56 -56.39
C ILE A 28 37.11 -42.94 -56.99
N LEU A 29 38.07 -43.34 -56.14
CA LEU A 29 39.13 -44.29 -56.51
C LEU A 29 39.63 -45.04 -55.26
N LEU A 30 39.81 -46.36 -55.38
CA LEU A 30 40.31 -47.25 -54.32
C LEU A 30 41.85 -47.36 -54.36
N GLY A 31 42.50 -47.75 -53.25
CA GLY A 31 43.81 -48.40 -53.35
C GLY A 31 44.73 -48.45 -52.12
N PHE A 32 44.38 -49.26 -51.11
CA PHE A 32 45.26 -50.15 -50.30
C PHE A 32 46.66 -49.75 -49.75
N TYR A 33 46.95 -50.40 -48.61
CA TYR A 33 48.22 -50.49 -47.86
C TYR A 33 48.65 -49.28 -47.04
N GLY A 34 49.00 -49.55 -45.78
CA GLY A 34 49.34 -48.55 -44.78
C GLY A 34 50.81 -48.54 -44.41
N ALA A 35 51.20 -47.45 -43.76
CA ALA A 35 52.38 -47.34 -42.94
C ALA A 35 51.96 -46.70 -41.61
N ALA A 36 52.56 -47.14 -40.50
CA ALA A 36 52.26 -46.60 -39.18
C ALA A 36 52.76 -45.15 -39.07
N GLY A 37 51.87 -44.19 -39.30
CA GLY A 37 52.10 -42.80 -38.91
C GLY A 37 51.92 -42.68 -37.40
N THR A 38 53.03 -42.65 -36.66
CA THR A 38 53.01 -42.27 -35.24
C THR A 38 52.40 -40.88 -35.11
N SER A 39 51.21 -40.80 -34.54
CA SER A 39 50.64 -39.53 -34.09
C SER A 39 51.54 -38.98 -32.99
N VAL A 40 52.37 -38.01 -33.37
CA VAL A 40 53.12 -37.20 -32.42
C VAL A 40 52.09 -36.45 -31.58
N TRP A 41 51.92 -36.88 -30.33
CA TRP A 41 51.19 -36.09 -29.34
C TRP A 41 51.95 -34.77 -29.17
N ALA A 42 51.26 -33.65 -29.35
CA ALA A 42 51.85 -32.34 -29.14
C ALA A 42 52.28 -32.21 -27.67
N ALA A 43 53.57 -31.96 -27.45
CA ALA A 43 54.11 -31.70 -26.13
C ALA A 43 53.82 -30.25 -25.69
N ASP A 44 53.63 -30.08 -24.39
CA ASP A 44 53.95 -28.88 -23.59
C ASP A 44 53.53 -27.51 -24.16
N ALA A 45 52.22 -27.27 -24.18
CA ALA A 45 51.74 -25.93 -23.89
C ALA A 45 51.86 -25.71 -22.36
N ALA A 46 52.72 -24.78 -21.95
CA ALA A 46 52.80 -24.34 -20.56
C ALA A 46 51.44 -23.79 -20.12
N VAL A 47 50.93 -24.28 -19.00
CA VAL A 47 49.63 -23.83 -18.47
C VAL A 47 49.80 -22.45 -17.83
N ASP A 48 49.01 -21.48 -18.28
CA ASP A 48 49.07 -20.12 -17.73
C ASP A 48 48.21 -20.01 -16.46
N PHE A 49 48.81 -19.50 -15.38
CA PHE A 49 48.13 -19.45 -14.09
C PHE A 49 46.96 -18.46 -14.08
N GLU A 50 47.11 -17.27 -14.67
CA GLU A 50 46.12 -16.19 -14.57
C GLU A 50 44.91 -16.36 -15.49
N SER A 51 45.09 -17.03 -16.64
CA SER A 51 44.02 -17.23 -17.63
C SER A 51 43.38 -18.62 -17.58
N GLU A 52 44.10 -19.67 -17.16
CA GLU A 52 43.54 -21.03 -17.06
C GLU A 52 43.25 -21.46 -15.61
N ILE A 53 44.19 -21.29 -14.67
CA ILE A 53 44.10 -21.94 -13.33
C ILE A 53 43.41 -21.10 -12.26
N ALA A 54 43.76 -19.83 -12.12
CA ALA A 54 43.11 -18.92 -11.18
C ALA A 54 41.58 -18.87 -11.38
N PRO A 55 41.03 -18.75 -12.62
CA PRO A 55 39.59 -18.78 -12.84
C PRO A 55 38.92 -20.14 -12.53
N LEU A 56 39.68 -21.24 -12.58
CA LEU A 56 39.19 -22.56 -12.19
C LEU A 56 39.12 -22.71 -10.66
N LEU A 57 40.22 -22.37 -9.96
CA LEU A 57 40.28 -22.42 -8.49
C LEU A 57 39.26 -21.46 -7.86
N ILE A 58 39.14 -20.22 -8.36
CA ILE A 58 38.16 -19.22 -7.89
C ILE A 58 36.71 -19.70 -8.02
N ARG A 59 36.43 -20.50 -9.06
CA ARG A 59 35.08 -21.01 -9.39
C ARG A 59 34.72 -22.29 -8.64
N ARG A 60 35.68 -23.19 -8.43
CA ARG A 60 35.45 -24.55 -7.91
C ARG A 60 35.86 -24.74 -6.44
N CYS A 61 36.87 -24.00 -5.98
CA CYS A 61 37.57 -24.32 -4.73
C CYS A 61 37.52 -23.18 -3.71
N VAL A 62 37.75 -21.94 -4.14
CA VAL A 62 37.94 -20.79 -3.24
C VAL A 62 36.69 -20.46 -2.41
N GLU A 63 35.46 -20.82 -2.85
CA GLU A 63 34.23 -20.64 -2.04
C GLU A 63 34.41 -21.23 -0.62
N CYS A 64 35.04 -22.40 -0.50
CA CYS A 64 35.26 -23.10 0.77
C CYS A 64 36.71 -23.06 1.29
N HIS A 65 37.69 -22.81 0.41
CA HIS A 65 39.12 -22.89 0.71
C HIS A 65 39.79 -21.50 0.81
N GLN A 66 39.16 -20.58 1.53
CA GLN A 66 39.60 -19.19 1.72
C GLN A 66 39.44 -18.72 3.17
N GLY A 67 40.03 -17.57 3.49
CA GLY A 67 39.81 -16.85 4.75
C GLY A 67 40.47 -17.48 5.98
N SER A 68 40.00 -17.09 7.16
CA SER A 68 40.54 -17.48 8.46
C SER A 68 40.19 -18.92 8.89
N HIS A 69 39.11 -19.48 8.34
CA HIS A 69 38.57 -20.79 8.70
C HIS A 69 38.23 -21.65 7.46
N PRO A 70 39.22 -21.99 6.61
CA PRO A 70 38.98 -22.75 5.38
C PRO A 70 38.55 -24.20 5.67
N ALA A 71 37.73 -24.76 4.78
CA ALA A 71 37.23 -26.12 4.89
C ALA A 71 38.38 -27.14 4.90
N GLY A 72 38.41 -28.00 5.93
CA GLY A 72 39.46 -29.01 6.11
C GLY A 72 40.86 -28.42 6.26
N GLY A 73 40.99 -27.18 6.78
CA GLY A 73 42.27 -26.51 7.01
C GLY A 73 43.03 -26.09 5.75
N LEU A 74 42.51 -26.39 4.55
CA LEU A 74 43.20 -26.20 3.28
C LEU A 74 42.91 -24.82 2.70
N LEU A 75 43.93 -23.97 2.59
CA LEU A 75 43.84 -22.64 1.96
C LEU A 75 44.30 -22.70 0.50
N LEU A 76 43.41 -22.35 -0.44
CA LEU A 76 43.68 -22.35 -1.89
C LEU A 76 43.66 -20.94 -2.50
N THR A 77 43.80 -19.89 -1.67
CA THR A 77 43.98 -18.51 -2.15
C THR A 77 45.43 -18.10 -2.33
N THR A 78 46.40 -18.82 -1.77
CA THR A 78 47.84 -18.46 -1.85
C THR A 78 48.71 -19.67 -2.14
N ARG A 79 49.88 -19.42 -2.76
CA ARG A 79 50.93 -20.43 -2.96
C ARG A 79 51.36 -21.11 -1.66
N GLN A 80 51.48 -20.33 -0.58
CA GLN A 80 51.87 -20.85 0.73
C GLN A 80 50.80 -21.78 1.31
N GLY A 81 49.51 -21.42 1.20
CA GLY A 81 48.40 -22.28 1.61
C GLY A 81 48.38 -23.62 0.87
N LEU A 82 48.52 -23.56 -0.46
CA LEU A 82 48.58 -24.75 -1.31
C LEU A 82 49.74 -25.70 -0.91
N HIS A 83 50.93 -25.16 -0.61
CA HIS A 83 52.07 -25.96 -0.16
C HIS A 83 51.93 -26.48 1.28
N ALA A 84 51.20 -25.78 2.16
CA ALA A 84 50.97 -26.22 3.54
C ALA A 84 50.06 -27.47 3.63
N GLY A 85 49.13 -27.62 2.67
CA GLY A 85 48.12 -28.68 2.69
C GLY A 85 46.95 -28.37 3.62
N GLY A 86 46.28 -29.41 4.10
CA GLY A 86 45.17 -29.28 5.06
C GLY A 86 45.12 -30.44 6.05
N ASP A 87 43.98 -30.60 6.74
CA ASP A 87 43.77 -31.61 7.79
C ASP A 87 43.94 -33.06 7.29
N SER A 88 43.77 -33.28 5.97
CA SER A 88 44.01 -34.57 5.30
C SER A 88 45.47 -34.80 4.87
N GLY A 89 46.38 -33.87 5.15
CA GLY A 89 47.79 -33.91 4.74
C GLY A 89 48.12 -33.05 3.51
N PRO A 90 49.28 -33.28 2.88
CA PRO A 90 49.72 -32.54 1.69
C PRO A 90 48.79 -32.74 0.50
N VAL A 91 48.53 -31.67 -0.25
CA VAL A 91 47.70 -31.73 -1.46
C VAL A 91 48.50 -31.78 -2.77
N LEU A 92 49.83 -31.58 -2.69
CA LEU A 92 50.77 -31.63 -3.80
C LEU A 92 51.78 -32.79 -3.63
N ASP A 93 51.87 -33.64 -4.65
CA ASP A 93 53.06 -34.45 -4.95
C ASP A 93 53.48 -34.12 -6.40
N LEU A 94 54.54 -33.33 -6.55
CA LEU A 94 55.07 -32.93 -7.86
C LEU A 94 56.01 -33.99 -8.47
N GLN A 95 56.37 -35.04 -7.73
CA GLN A 95 57.12 -36.19 -8.25
C GLN A 95 56.16 -37.25 -8.83
N HIS A 96 55.00 -37.42 -8.19
CA HIS A 96 53.92 -38.31 -8.64
C HIS A 96 52.61 -37.52 -8.75
N VAL A 97 52.46 -36.77 -9.84
CA VAL A 97 51.33 -35.84 -10.09
C VAL A 97 49.95 -36.49 -9.90
N ASN A 98 49.78 -37.76 -10.27
CA ASN A 98 48.52 -38.49 -10.12
C ASN A 98 48.19 -38.85 -8.66
N ASP A 99 49.19 -38.83 -7.78
CA ASP A 99 49.07 -39.11 -6.34
C ASP A 99 48.95 -37.82 -5.51
N SER A 100 48.95 -36.65 -6.16
CA SER A 100 48.62 -35.36 -5.52
C SER A 100 47.20 -35.39 -4.96
N GLY A 101 47.06 -35.16 -3.65
CA GLY A 101 45.77 -35.20 -2.96
C GLY A 101 44.72 -34.26 -3.55
N LEU A 102 45.12 -33.11 -4.12
CA LEU A 102 44.21 -32.21 -4.85
C LEU A 102 43.56 -32.94 -6.05
N LEU A 103 44.36 -33.64 -6.85
CA LEU A 103 43.90 -34.28 -8.08
C LEU A 103 43.08 -35.55 -7.79
N GLN A 104 43.46 -36.32 -6.78
CA GLN A 104 42.69 -37.50 -6.34
C GLN A 104 41.28 -37.11 -5.90
N ARG A 105 41.13 -36.16 -4.95
CA ARG A 105 39.82 -35.73 -4.43
C ARG A 105 38.89 -35.18 -5.51
N VAL A 106 39.45 -34.48 -6.49
CA VAL A 106 38.67 -33.94 -7.62
C VAL A 106 38.29 -35.05 -8.61
N ALA A 107 39.22 -35.96 -8.92
CA ALA A 107 38.96 -37.08 -9.83
C ALA A 107 37.95 -38.10 -9.27
N ASP A 108 38.01 -38.38 -7.98
CA ASP A 108 37.09 -39.29 -7.28
C ASP A 108 35.69 -38.68 -7.05
N GLY A 109 35.54 -37.36 -7.25
CA GLY A 109 34.29 -36.63 -7.04
C GLY A 109 34.00 -36.28 -5.58
N ASP A 110 34.97 -36.46 -4.67
CA ASP A 110 34.90 -36.01 -3.27
C ASP A 110 34.79 -34.47 -3.18
N MET A 111 35.45 -33.76 -4.08
CA MET A 111 35.55 -32.29 -4.10
C MET A 111 35.29 -31.71 -5.49
N PRO A 112 34.39 -30.71 -5.64
CA PRO A 112 33.45 -30.20 -4.63
C PRO A 112 32.40 -31.25 -4.20
N PRO A 113 31.93 -31.22 -2.94
CA PRO A 113 30.99 -32.19 -2.41
C PRO A 113 29.61 -32.08 -3.06
N GLU A 114 28.82 -33.16 -2.99
CA GLU A 114 27.47 -33.18 -3.56
C GLU A 114 26.54 -32.10 -2.98
N LYS A 115 25.80 -31.41 -3.87
CA LYS A 115 24.85 -30.36 -3.48
C LYS A 115 23.43 -30.86 -3.74
N GLN A 116 22.67 -31.08 -2.66
CA GLN A 116 21.29 -31.61 -2.71
C GLN A 116 21.18 -32.99 -3.41
N GLY A 117 22.16 -33.87 -3.21
CA GLY A 117 22.20 -35.21 -3.84
C GLY A 117 22.49 -35.17 -5.34
N ARG A 118 23.19 -34.13 -5.81
CA ARG A 118 23.74 -34.04 -7.16
C ARG A 118 25.26 -33.89 -7.04
N SER A 119 26.00 -34.77 -7.73
CA SER A 119 27.44 -34.63 -7.90
C SER A 119 27.81 -33.22 -8.41
N GLN A 120 28.91 -32.69 -7.89
CA GLN A 120 29.56 -31.44 -8.33
C GLN A 120 30.95 -31.72 -8.94
N GLN A 121 31.25 -32.98 -9.26
CA GLN A 121 32.51 -33.43 -9.86
C GLN A 121 32.84 -32.58 -11.10
N LEU A 122 34.12 -32.21 -11.22
CA LEU A 122 34.60 -31.39 -12.32
C LEU A 122 34.51 -32.15 -13.65
N PRO A 123 34.23 -31.45 -14.78
CA PRO A 123 34.40 -32.03 -16.12
C PRO A 123 35.83 -32.53 -16.32
N ASP A 124 35.99 -33.62 -17.08
CA ASP A 124 37.31 -34.20 -17.39
C ASP A 124 38.33 -33.17 -17.91
N GLU A 125 37.88 -32.18 -18.69
CA GLU A 125 38.72 -31.10 -19.22
C GLU A 125 39.34 -30.23 -18.12
N GLU A 126 38.58 -29.88 -17.07
CA GLU A 126 39.07 -29.13 -15.91
C GLU A 126 40.04 -29.98 -15.07
N ILE A 127 39.77 -31.29 -14.94
CA ILE A 127 40.65 -32.26 -14.26
C ILE A 127 41.97 -32.42 -15.01
N GLN A 128 41.94 -32.49 -16.35
CA GLN A 128 43.16 -32.54 -17.17
C GLN A 128 43.92 -31.22 -17.13
N LEU A 129 43.25 -30.07 -17.03
CA LEU A 129 43.88 -28.77 -16.82
C LEU A 129 44.65 -28.72 -15.48
N LEU A 130 44.03 -29.13 -14.37
CA LEU A 130 44.73 -29.25 -13.07
C LEU A 130 45.91 -30.22 -13.15
N ARG A 131 45.74 -31.38 -13.82
CA ARG A 131 46.82 -32.35 -14.02
C ARG A 131 48.00 -31.76 -14.80
N ARG A 132 47.75 -31.03 -15.90
CA ARG A 132 48.80 -30.35 -16.67
C ARG A 132 49.52 -29.28 -15.84
N TRP A 133 48.79 -28.50 -15.04
CA TRP A 133 49.37 -27.48 -14.17
C TRP A 133 50.28 -28.08 -13.08
N LEU A 134 49.82 -29.15 -12.41
CA LEU A 134 50.64 -29.88 -11.44
C LEU A 134 51.89 -30.50 -12.09
N ALA A 135 51.77 -31.08 -13.29
CA ALA A 135 52.91 -31.59 -14.06
C ALA A 135 53.90 -30.49 -14.48
N ASN A 136 53.41 -29.27 -14.73
CA ASN A 136 54.22 -28.06 -14.94
C ASN A 136 54.74 -27.44 -13.61
N GLY A 137 54.83 -28.23 -12.53
CA GLY A 137 55.38 -27.83 -11.24
C GLY A 137 54.46 -26.97 -10.38
N ALA A 138 53.15 -26.91 -10.68
CA ALA A 138 52.16 -26.09 -9.99
C ALA A 138 52.55 -24.59 -9.92
N SER A 139 53.06 -24.05 -11.03
CA SER A 139 53.52 -22.66 -11.12
C SER A 139 52.46 -21.66 -10.63
N TRP A 140 52.87 -20.79 -9.70
CA TRP A 140 52.02 -19.80 -9.03
C TRP A 140 52.89 -18.54 -8.75
N PRO A 141 52.47 -17.33 -9.16
CA PRO A 141 53.28 -16.10 -9.00
C PRO A 141 53.49 -15.74 -7.51
N GLU A 142 54.70 -15.32 -7.12
CA GLU A 142 55.10 -15.30 -5.70
C GLU A 142 54.20 -14.44 -4.78
N ASP A 143 53.73 -13.28 -5.25
CA ASP A 143 52.86 -12.36 -4.50
C ASP A 143 51.36 -12.48 -4.87
N ARG A 144 50.96 -13.55 -5.56
CA ARG A 144 49.58 -13.71 -6.04
C ARG A 144 48.68 -14.34 -4.98
N GLU A 145 47.75 -13.55 -4.45
CA GLU A 145 46.59 -14.02 -3.70
C GLU A 145 45.34 -14.02 -4.60
N LEU A 146 44.58 -15.12 -4.61
CA LEU A 146 43.29 -15.23 -5.30
C LEU A 146 42.18 -14.68 -4.41
N ASP A 147 41.48 -13.66 -4.88
CA ASP A 147 40.27 -13.16 -4.24
C ASP A 147 39.05 -13.87 -4.87
N TYR A 148 38.15 -14.39 -4.04
CA TYR A 148 36.92 -15.02 -4.52
C TYR A 148 36.15 -14.10 -5.47
N PHE A 149 35.96 -12.83 -5.11
CA PHE A 149 35.24 -11.84 -5.89
C PHE A 149 36.13 -11.04 -6.86
N GLU A 150 37.28 -11.56 -7.28
CA GLU A 150 38.11 -10.88 -8.29
C GLU A 150 37.38 -10.65 -9.61
N ARG A 151 36.81 -11.73 -10.20
CA ARG A 151 36.22 -11.71 -11.55
C ARG A 151 34.80 -12.27 -11.61
N THR A 152 34.02 -11.69 -12.51
CA THR A 152 32.68 -12.12 -12.88
C THR A 152 32.74 -13.44 -13.63
N ASN A 153 31.79 -14.32 -13.35
CA ASN A 153 31.61 -15.60 -14.03
C ASN A 153 30.12 -15.90 -14.21
N GLU A 154 29.79 -17.04 -14.81
CA GLU A 154 28.42 -17.46 -15.12
C GLU A 154 27.49 -17.64 -13.90
N MET A 155 28.02 -17.61 -12.67
CA MET A 155 27.24 -17.75 -11.44
C MET A 155 27.19 -16.50 -10.56
N ARG A 156 28.10 -15.54 -10.72
CA ARG A 156 28.22 -14.35 -9.83
C ARG A 156 29.05 -13.22 -10.42
N ALA A 157 28.77 -12.00 -9.97
CA ALA A 157 29.57 -10.81 -10.19
C ALA A 157 30.87 -10.85 -9.36
N GLY A 158 31.96 -10.38 -9.96
CA GLY A 158 33.19 -9.98 -9.28
C GLY A 158 33.28 -8.46 -9.15
N ARG A 159 34.44 -7.95 -8.72
CA ARG A 159 34.73 -6.52 -8.63
C ARG A 159 35.04 -5.87 -9.99
N ASP A 160 35.10 -6.67 -11.05
CA ASP A 160 35.07 -6.27 -12.46
C ASP A 160 33.64 -6.01 -13.00
N TRP A 161 32.60 -6.24 -12.18
CA TRP A 161 31.21 -6.03 -12.59
C TRP A 161 30.93 -4.58 -12.97
N TRP A 162 30.12 -4.37 -14.02
CA TRP A 162 29.95 -3.07 -14.69
C TRP A 162 29.57 -1.94 -13.74
N SER A 163 28.68 -2.20 -12.77
CA SER A 163 28.18 -1.17 -11.85
C SER A 163 29.20 -0.74 -10.79
N LEU A 164 30.21 -1.57 -10.53
CA LEU A 164 31.33 -1.30 -9.63
C LEU A 164 32.52 -0.62 -10.33
N GLN A 165 32.53 -0.58 -11.67
CA GLN A 165 33.58 0.12 -12.42
C GLN A 165 33.41 1.63 -12.31
N PRO A 166 34.49 2.43 -12.27
CA PRO A 166 34.41 3.89 -12.31
C PRO A 166 33.50 4.41 -13.43
N VAL A 167 32.78 5.50 -13.17
CA VAL A 167 31.98 6.18 -14.21
C VAL A 167 32.95 6.84 -15.19
N VAL A 168 32.88 6.45 -16.46
CA VAL A 168 33.65 7.06 -17.55
C VAL A 168 32.67 7.73 -18.50
N ARG A 169 32.81 9.03 -18.74
CA ARG A 169 31.99 9.76 -19.72
C ARG A 169 32.33 9.24 -21.13
N PRO A 170 31.42 8.57 -21.84
CA PRO A 170 31.69 8.14 -23.20
C PRO A 170 31.54 9.32 -24.17
N ASP A 171 32.20 9.20 -25.31
CA ASP A 171 31.98 10.10 -26.46
C ASP A 171 30.55 9.96 -27.00
N LEU A 172 30.07 11.00 -27.69
CA LEU A 172 28.76 10.95 -28.35
C LEU A 172 28.84 10.02 -29.57
N PRO A 173 27.89 9.08 -29.76
CA PRO A 173 27.90 8.21 -30.94
C PRO A 173 27.75 8.98 -32.24
N GLU A 174 28.49 8.57 -33.26
CA GLU A 174 28.26 8.99 -34.64
C GLU A 174 26.99 8.32 -35.18
N LEU A 175 26.15 9.08 -35.89
CA LEU A 175 24.93 8.60 -36.54
C LEU A 175 25.16 8.46 -38.05
N GLU A 176 24.67 7.38 -38.65
CA GLU A 176 24.92 7.09 -40.07
C GLU A 176 23.88 7.75 -40.99
N HIS A 177 22.67 8.00 -40.49
CA HIS A 177 21.52 8.37 -41.32
C HIS A 177 20.88 9.71 -40.95
N GLN A 178 21.35 10.35 -39.88
CA GLN A 178 20.77 11.57 -39.31
C GLN A 178 21.87 12.58 -38.94
N ALA A 179 21.50 13.86 -38.90
CA ALA A 179 22.39 14.89 -38.35
C ALA A 179 22.54 14.70 -36.82
N PRO A 180 23.68 15.06 -36.21
CA PRO A 180 23.84 15.01 -34.77
C PRO A 180 22.75 15.82 -34.05
N PRO A 181 22.03 15.26 -33.07
CA PRO A 181 20.99 15.98 -32.34
C PRO A 181 21.58 16.98 -31.34
N ASP A 182 20.84 18.05 -31.07
CA ASP A 182 21.22 19.07 -30.06
C ASP A 182 21.27 18.50 -28.64
N ASN A 183 20.49 17.44 -28.35
CA ASN A 183 20.45 16.78 -27.05
C ASN A 183 21.22 15.45 -27.09
N PRO A 184 22.28 15.29 -26.28
CA PRO A 184 23.08 14.06 -26.20
C PRO A 184 22.31 12.76 -25.95
N ILE A 185 21.18 12.81 -25.22
CA ILE A 185 20.35 11.62 -24.96
C ILE A 185 19.89 10.99 -26.27
N ASP A 186 19.49 11.83 -27.23
CA ASP A 186 18.99 11.38 -28.51
C ASP A 186 20.08 10.70 -29.34
N ALA A 187 21.34 11.13 -29.24
CA ALA A 187 22.45 10.48 -29.94
C ALA A 187 22.65 9.01 -29.51
N PHE A 188 22.61 8.73 -28.19
CA PHE A 188 22.73 7.37 -27.68
C PHE A 188 21.54 6.48 -28.04
N VAL A 189 20.31 7.02 -27.97
CA VAL A 189 19.09 6.25 -28.27
C VAL A 189 18.97 6.02 -29.77
N TRP A 190 19.21 7.04 -30.60
CA TRP A 190 19.12 6.91 -32.06
C TRP A 190 20.23 6.04 -32.63
N SER A 191 21.47 6.10 -32.12
CA SER A 191 22.52 5.16 -32.51
C SER A 191 22.11 3.71 -32.25
N LYS A 192 21.47 3.44 -31.09
CA LYS A 192 20.93 2.11 -30.80
C LYS A 192 19.78 1.72 -31.72
N LEU A 193 18.87 2.64 -32.06
CA LEU A 193 17.76 2.39 -33.00
C LEU A 193 18.25 2.17 -34.44
N GLU A 194 19.22 2.96 -34.93
CA GLU A 194 19.86 2.79 -36.24
C GLU A 194 20.54 1.42 -36.34
N SER A 195 21.26 0.98 -35.30
CA SER A 195 21.87 -0.36 -35.24
C SER A 195 20.87 -1.52 -35.36
N GLU A 196 19.59 -1.26 -35.07
CA GLU A 196 18.48 -2.23 -35.15
C GLU A 196 17.61 -2.03 -36.40
N GLY A 197 17.91 -1.04 -37.25
CA GLY A 197 17.08 -0.66 -38.39
C GLY A 197 15.68 -0.20 -38.00
N ILE A 198 15.56 0.57 -36.91
CA ILE A 198 14.30 1.09 -36.37
C ILE A 198 14.34 2.63 -36.41
N SER A 199 13.23 3.26 -36.80
CA SER A 199 13.05 4.71 -36.62
C SER A 199 12.34 5.01 -35.30
N PRO A 200 12.63 6.13 -34.61
CA PRO A 200 11.87 6.57 -33.46
C PRO A 200 10.43 6.96 -33.84
N ALA A 201 9.55 7.00 -32.85
CA ALA A 201 8.20 7.54 -33.02
C ALA A 201 8.25 9.04 -33.35
N PRO A 202 7.27 9.55 -34.13
CA PRO A 202 7.14 11.00 -34.30
C PRO A 202 6.93 11.68 -32.94
N PRO A 203 7.29 12.96 -32.77
CA PRO A 203 6.96 13.72 -31.57
C PRO A 203 5.46 13.63 -31.24
N ALA A 204 5.14 13.61 -29.94
CA ALA A 204 3.77 13.79 -29.47
C ALA A 204 3.29 15.20 -29.84
N ASP A 205 1.97 15.37 -29.98
CA ASP A 205 1.42 16.71 -30.20
C ASP A 205 1.61 17.60 -28.96
N ARG A 206 1.57 18.92 -29.17
CA ARG A 206 1.82 19.92 -28.12
C ARG A 206 0.88 19.78 -26.91
N ARG A 207 -0.33 19.23 -27.08
CA ARG A 207 -1.32 19.07 -25.99
C ARG A 207 -1.01 17.84 -25.13
N THR A 208 -0.62 16.71 -25.73
CA THR A 208 -0.05 15.58 -24.97
C THR A 208 1.26 15.96 -24.28
N LEU A 209 2.15 16.73 -24.93
CA LEU A 209 3.41 17.18 -24.32
C LEU A 209 3.20 18.05 -23.06
N ILE A 210 2.33 19.07 -23.10
CA ILE A 210 2.05 19.87 -21.90
C ILE A 210 1.40 19.03 -20.79
N ARG A 211 0.43 18.17 -21.11
CA ARG A 211 -0.16 17.25 -20.12
C ARG A 211 0.91 16.36 -19.46
N ARG A 212 1.80 15.78 -20.26
CA ARG A 212 2.86 14.88 -19.80
C ARG A 212 3.85 15.59 -18.87
N VAL A 213 4.35 16.77 -19.22
CA VAL A 213 5.37 17.48 -18.41
C VAL A 213 4.82 17.98 -17.08
N TYR A 214 3.53 18.36 -17.04
CA TYR A 214 2.86 18.74 -15.79
C TYR A 214 2.74 17.56 -14.81
N TYR A 215 2.33 16.38 -15.29
CA TYR A 215 2.28 15.19 -14.43
C TYR A 215 3.68 14.68 -14.02
N ASP A 216 4.69 14.83 -14.88
CA ASP A 216 6.07 14.48 -14.54
C ASP A 216 6.67 15.41 -13.48
N LEU A 217 6.59 16.73 -13.69
CA LEU A 217 7.27 17.69 -12.83
C LEU A 217 6.49 18.02 -11.55
N ILE A 218 5.17 18.20 -11.63
CA ILE A 218 4.37 18.67 -10.48
C ILE A 218 3.25 17.69 -10.06
N GLY A 219 2.94 16.68 -10.89
CA GLY A 219 1.95 15.64 -10.57
C GLY A 219 0.50 16.12 -10.57
N LEU A 220 0.22 17.22 -11.27
CA LEU A 220 -1.11 17.84 -11.36
C LEU A 220 -1.47 18.08 -12.83
N PRO A 221 -2.76 18.09 -13.20
CA PRO A 221 -3.20 18.50 -14.54
C PRO A 221 -2.88 19.98 -14.83
N PRO A 222 -2.51 20.37 -16.07
CA PRO A 222 -2.54 21.76 -16.51
C PRO A 222 -3.97 22.29 -16.60
N SER A 223 -4.13 23.61 -16.38
CA SER A 223 -5.40 24.30 -16.61
C SER A 223 -5.64 24.61 -18.09
N GLU A 224 -6.91 24.78 -18.50
CA GLU A 224 -7.29 25.15 -19.88
C GLU A 224 -6.54 26.40 -20.37
N ALA A 225 -6.42 27.42 -19.52
CA ALA A 225 -5.72 28.67 -19.84
C ALA A 225 -4.21 28.45 -20.09
N GLU A 226 -3.56 27.56 -19.34
CA GLU A 226 -2.14 27.24 -19.54
C GLU A 226 -1.91 26.41 -20.81
N ILE A 227 -2.86 25.53 -21.16
CA ILE A 227 -2.81 24.78 -22.41
C ILE A 227 -2.97 25.72 -23.59
N GLU A 228 -4.00 26.56 -23.63
CA GLU A 228 -4.22 27.48 -24.75
C GLU A 228 -3.06 28.50 -24.87
N ALA A 229 -2.52 28.99 -23.75
CA ALA A 229 -1.33 29.85 -23.77
C ALA A 229 -0.09 29.15 -24.35
N PHE A 230 0.16 27.88 -23.99
CA PHE A 230 1.27 27.12 -24.56
C PHE A 230 1.04 26.72 -26.02
N LEU A 231 -0.20 26.45 -26.44
CA LEU A 231 -0.52 26.13 -27.83
C LEU A 231 -0.38 27.34 -28.77
N ALA A 232 -0.61 28.55 -28.25
CA ALA A 232 -0.44 29.81 -29.00
C ALA A 232 1.00 30.37 -29.00
N ASP A 233 1.92 29.77 -28.25
CA ASP A 233 3.32 30.23 -28.14
C ASP A 233 4.22 29.53 -29.18
N ASP A 234 4.38 30.15 -30.34
CA ASP A 234 5.24 29.67 -31.44
C ASP A 234 6.73 30.05 -31.28
N SER A 235 7.15 30.60 -30.13
CA SER A 235 8.55 30.93 -29.91
C SER A 235 9.41 29.66 -29.73
N PRO A 236 10.68 29.64 -30.22
CA PRO A 236 11.52 28.45 -30.21
C PRO A 236 11.90 27.99 -28.79
N ASP A 237 11.84 28.88 -27.81
CA ASP A 237 12.12 28.61 -26.40
C ASP A 237 10.87 28.36 -25.55
N ALA A 238 9.66 28.32 -26.15
CA ALA A 238 8.39 28.06 -25.44
C ALA A 238 8.43 26.79 -24.58
N TRP A 239 8.97 25.69 -25.12
CA TRP A 239 9.08 24.41 -24.41
C TRP A 239 10.13 24.43 -23.28
N PRO A 240 11.39 24.86 -23.51
CA PRO A 240 12.35 25.09 -22.43
C PRO A 240 11.84 26.03 -21.31
N ARG A 241 11.17 27.15 -21.65
CA ARG A 241 10.60 28.07 -20.64
C ARG A 241 9.49 27.43 -19.82
N LEU A 242 8.66 26.58 -20.42
CA LEU A 242 7.62 25.84 -19.72
C LEU A 242 8.22 24.89 -18.66
N ILE A 243 9.28 24.16 -19.02
CA ILE A 243 10.00 23.28 -18.11
C ILE A 243 10.58 24.08 -16.94
N ASP A 244 11.25 25.21 -17.21
CA ASP A 244 11.85 26.04 -16.14
C ASP A 244 10.79 26.55 -15.16
N ARG A 245 9.67 27.08 -15.66
CA ARG A 245 8.54 27.52 -14.82
C ARG A 245 8.02 26.40 -13.91
N LEU A 246 7.89 25.17 -14.44
CA LEU A 246 7.40 24.02 -13.66
C LEU A 246 8.43 23.54 -12.62
N LEU A 247 9.73 23.65 -12.90
CA LEU A 247 10.81 23.35 -11.96
C LEU A 247 10.93 24.41 -10.84
N GLU A 248 10.46 25.63 -11.07
CA GLU A 248 10.40 26.70 -10.06
C GLU A 248 9.16 26.62 -9.15
N MET A 249 8.10 25.91 -9.56
CA MET A 249 6.89 25.75 -8.75
C MET A 249 7.13 24.89 -7.51
N PRO A 250 6.61 25.24 -6.31
CA PRO A 250 6.81 24.45 -5.10
C PRO A 250 6.18 23.05 -5.17
N GLN A 251 5.24 22.84 -6.10
CA GLN A 251 4.66 21.54 -6.41
C GLN A 251 5.66 20.55 -7.03
N TYR A 252 6.80 21.03 -7.52
CA TYR A 252 7.92 20.19 -7.95
C TYR A 252 8.46 19.36 -6.78
N GLY A 253 8.85 20.01 -5.68
CA GLY A 253 9.35 19.33 -4.50
C GLY A 253 8.32 18.35 -3.93
N GLU A 254 7.04 18.69 -3.94
CA GLU A 254 5.95 17.78 -3.55
C GLU A 254 5.89 16.52 -4.44
N ARG A 255 6.04 16.67 -5.76
CA ARG A 255 6.00 15.55 -6.72
C ARG A 255 7.20 14.61 -6.55
N TRP A 256 8.39 15.16 -6.42
CA TRP A 256 9.63 14.39 -6.37
C TRP A 256 9.91 13.83 -4.96
N ALA A 257 9.50 14.53 -3.90
CA ALA A 257 9.49 13.97 -2.55
C ALA A 257 8.67 12.68 -2.47
N ARG A 258 7.50 12.59 -3.13
CA ARG A 258 6.70 11.35 -3.11
C ARG A 258 7.51 10.12 -3.56
N TYR A 259 8.31 10.22 -4.63
CA TYR A 259 9.19 9.11 -5.05
C TYR A 259 10.26 8.79 -4.00
N TRP A 260 10.81 9.80 -3.32
CA TRP A 260 11.81 9.60 -2.27
C TRP A 260 11.24 8.96 -1.00
N LEU A 261 10.01 9.31 -0.64
CA LEU A 261 9.32 8.80 0.55
C LEU A 261 9.00 7.31 0.46
N ASP A 262 8.78 6.80 -0.76
CA ASP A 262 8.66 5.36 -1.05
C ASP A 262 9.98 4.62 -0.71
N LEU A 263 11.14 5.23 -0.98
CA LEU A 263 12.47 4.69 -0.65
C LEU A 263 12.76 4.79 0.85
N ALA A 264 12.39 5.91 1.47
CA ALA A 264 12.56 6.21 2.89
C ALA A 264 11.52 5.51 3.80
N ARG A 265 10.62 4.69 3.25
CA ARG A 265 9.57 3.96 3.99
C ARG A 265 8.65 4.88 4.79
N TYR A 266 8.32 6.05 4.26
CA TYR A 266 7.58 7.05 5.03
C TYR A 266 6.20 6.54 5.49
N ALA A 267 5.94 6.67 6.79
CA ALA A 267 4.60 6.64 7.35
C ALA A 267 4.58 7.44 8.65
N ASP A 268 3.41 7.95 9.03
CA ASP A 268 3.21 8.67 10.28
C ASP A 268 3.10 7.72 11.50
N THR A 269 3.19 6.40 11.30
CA THR A 269 3.09 5.38 12.37
C THR A 269 4.16 4.27 12.31
N SER A 270 4.24 3.51 13.40
CA SER A 270 5.29 2.53 13.67
C SER A 270 5.03 1.12 13.13
N GLY A 271 3.78 0.75 12.84
CA GLY A 271 3.41 -0.62 12.52
C GLY A 271 3.29 -1.51 13.76
N TYR A 272 3.27 -2.83 13.55
CA TYR A 272 3.01 -3.84 14.59
C TYR A 272 1.66 -3.64 15.32
N GLU A 273 1.41 -4.39 16.39
CA GLU A 273 0.09 -4.53 17.03
C GLU A 273 -0.50 -3.21 17.55
N ARG A 274 0.37 -2.28 17.97
CA ARG A 274 -0.02 -0.99 18.56
C ARG A 274 -0.04 0.17 17.57
N ASP A 275 0.71 0.06 16.47
CA ASP A 275 0.79 1.02 15.37
C ASP A 275 0.88 2.49 15.82
N GLN A 276 1.82 2.75 16.74
CA GLN A 276 1.98 4.03 17.41
C GLN A 276 2.38 5.16 16.44
N GLU A 277 1.73 6.31 16.56
CA GLU A 277 2.06 7.55 15.85
C GLU A 277 3.49 7.99 16.15
N LYS A 278 4.28 8.28 15.11
CA LYS A 278 5.64 8.83 15.16
C LYS A 278 5.54 10.36 15.19
N PRO A 279 5.69 11.04 16.34
CA PRO A 279 5.52 12.48 16.42
C PRO A 279 6.51 13.18 15.49
N TYR A 280 6.06 14.24 14.82
CA TYR A 280 6.88 15.09 13.95
C TYR A 280 7.47 14.41 12.70
N ALA A 281 7.06 13.17 12.35
CA ALA A 281 7.49 12.51 11.11
C ALA A 281 7.28 13.40 9.86
N TRP A 282 6.18 14.14 9.84
CA TRP A 282 5.81 15.09 8.78
C TRP A 282 6.88 16.15 8.49
N LYS A 283 7.74 16.49 9.47
CA LYS A 283 8.86 17.44 9.24
C LYS A 283 9.94 16.87 8.33
N TYR A 284 10.22 15.57 8.42
CA TYR A 284 11.15 14.92 7.47
C TYR A 284 10.58 14.96 6.05
N ARG A 285 9.28 14.69 5.89
CA ARG A 285 8.61 14.79 4.59
C ARG A 285 8.73 16.20 4.01
N ASP A 286 8.52 17.22 4.82
CA ASP A 286 8.63 18.61 4.39
C ASP A 286 10.10 19.01 4.10
N TRP A 287 11.06 18.54 4.90
CA TRP A 287 12.49 18.70 4.59
C TRP A 287 12.88 18.08 3.24
N VAL A 288 12.33 16.91 2.89
CA VAL A 288 12.54 16.30 1.55
C VAL A 288 11.94 17.18 0.46
N VAL A 289 10.71 17.69 0.64
CA VAL A 289 10.06 18.63 -0.30
C VAL A 289 10.92 19.88 -0.52
N ASP A 290 11.41 20.46 0.57
CA ASP A 290 12.24 21.67 0.53
C ASP A 290 13.62 21.40 -0.06
N ALA A 291 14.25 20.24 0.20
CA ALA A 291 15.53 19.87 -0.40
C ALA A 291 15.45 19.76 -1.93
N PHE A 292 14.38 19.15 -2.47
CA PHE A 292 14.12 19.16 -3.92
C PHE A 292 13.80 20.58 -4.43
N ASN A 293 12.94 21.35 -3.75
CA ASN A 293 12.58 22.69 -4.18
C ASN A 293 13.78 23.66 -4.24
N HIS A 294 14.74 23.55 -3.32
CA HIS A 294 16.00 24.30 -3.34
C HIS A 294 17.10 23.68 -4.24
N ASP A 295 16.80 22.57 -4.93
CA ASP A 295 17.73 21.81 -5.79
C ASP A 295 19.04 21.46 -5.06
N MET A 296 18.92 20.99 -3.81
CA MET A 296 20.05 20.65 -2.94
C MET A 296 21.00 19.67 -3.66
N PRO A 297 22.33 19.92 -3.64
CA PRO A 297 23.30 18.96 -4.17
C PRO A 297 23.09 17.58 -3.57
N TYR A 298 23.02 16.55 -4.42
CA TYR A 298 22.62 15.22 -3.94
C TYR A 298 23.58 14.61 -2.91
N ASP A 299 24.88 14.92 -2.98
CA ASP A 299 25.85 14.57 -1.95
C ASP A 299 25.48 15.17 -0.59
N GLN A 300 25.10 16.46 -0.54
CA GLN A 300 24.62 17.09 0.69
C GLN A 300 23.32 16.43 1.19
N PHE A 301 22.39 16.14 0.29
CA PHE A 301 21.12 15.48 0.60
C PHE A 301 21.30 14.06 1.18
N VAL A 302 22.27 13.29 0.67
CA VAL A 302 22.64 11.97 1.24
C VAL A 302 23.32 12.14 2.60
N ARG A 303 24.30 13.06 2.72
CA ARG A 303 25.07 13.27 3.95
C ARG A 303 24.19 13.72 5.12
N GLN A 304 23.25 14.64 4.89
CA GLN A 304 22.32 15.09 5.94
C GLN A 304 21.40 13.94 6.42
N GLN A 305 20.94 13.05 5.53
CA GLN A 305 20.06 11.94 5.92
C GLN A 305 20.74 10.83 6.73
N ILE A 306 22.02 10.58 6.49
CA ILE A 306 22.78 9.52 7.18
C ILE A 306 23.44 10.06 8.46
N ALA A 307 23.94 11.30 8.42
CA ALA A 307 24.85 11.85 9.42
C ALA A 307 24.64 13.35 9.72
N GLY A 308 23.45 13.91 9.45
CA GLY A 308 23.18 15.34 9.63
C GLY A 308 23.37 15.87 11.05
N ASP A 309 23.30 15.01 12.06
CA ASP A 309 23.63 15.31 13.46
C ASP A 309 25.14 15.30 13.76
N GLU A 310 25.96 14.66 12.90
CA GLU A 310 27.43 14.59 13.02
C GLU A 310 28.16 15.63 12.14
N LEU A 311 27.43 16.43 11.35
CA LEU A 311 28.00 17.44 10.47
C LEU A 311 28.62 18.62 11.24
N PRO A 312 29.73 19.22 10.77
CA PRO A 312 30.33 20.39 11.42
C PRO A 312 29.40 21.63 11.50
N ASP A 313 28.48 21.74 10.54
CA ASP A 313 27.47 22.80 10.39
C ASP A 313 26.07 22.36 10.87
N ARG A 314 26.00 21.36 11.76
CA ARG A 314 24.78 20.81 12.37
C ARG A 314 23.78 21.88 12.81
N ASP A 315 22.55 21.76 12.31
CA ASP A 315 21.41 22.60 12.68
C ASP A 315 20.12 21.76 12.85
N GLN A 316 18.96 22.42 12.99
CA GLN A 316 17.68 21.72 13.13
C GLN A 316 17.28 20.97 11.85
N GLN A 317 17.63 21.48 10.67
CA GLN A 317 17.27 20.86 9.38
C GLN A 317 18.14 19.63 9.11
N SER A 318 19.44 19.70 9.39
CA SER A 318 20.33 18.55 9.29
C SER A 318 19.92 17.44 10.26
N VAL A 319 19.47 17.77 11.48
CA VAL A 319 18.92 16.77 12.41
C VAL A 319 17.54 16.26 11.97
N ILE A 320 16.67 17.06 11.36
CA ILE A 320 15.41 16.58 10.75
C ILE A 320 15.69 15.57 9.63
N ALA A 321 16.70 15.80 8.80
CA ALA A 321 17.08 14.90 7.71
C ALA A 321 17.42 13.48 8.20
N THR A 322 18.06 13.35 9.38
CA THR A 322 18.35 12.04 10.00
C THR A 322 17.10 11.21 10.35
N GLY A 323 15.90 11.81 10.24
CA GLY A 323 14.62 11.11 10.32
C GLY A 323 14.49 9.93 9.35
N PHE A 324 15.26 9.91 8.25
CA PHE A 324 15.43 8.73 7.39
C PHE A 324 15.72 7.44 8.20
N LEU A 325 16.56 7.52 9.22
CA LEU A 325 16.94 6.40 10.10
C LEU A 325 15.85 6.04 11.15
N ARG A 326 14.75 6.81 11.23
CA ARG A 326 13.64 6.65 12.19
C ARG A 326 12.32 6.22 11.57
N LEU A 327 12.18 6.28 10.24
CA LEU A 327 10.91 6.00 9.55
C LEU A 327 10.56 4.51 9.47
N GLY A 328 11.55 3.61 9.55
CA GLY A 328 11.35 2.15 9.62
C GLY A 328 10.36 1.72 10.71
N THR A 329 9.88 0.48 10.62
CA THR A 329 8.91 -0.05 11.59
C THR A 329 9.51 -0.11 13.00
N TRP A 330 8.67 0.06 14.03
CA TRP A 330 9.10 -0.01 15.42
C TRP A 330 8.19 -0.93 16.23
N ASN A 331 8.76 -1.97 16.82
CA ASN A 331 8.09 -2.88 17.75
C ASN A 331 8.44 -2.46 19.19
N ASP A 332 7.44 -2.05 19.97
CA ASP A 332 7.62 -1.70 21.38
C ASP A 332 7.53 -2.89 22.35
N GLU A 333 7.04 -4.04 21.89
CA GLU A 333 6.91 -5.27 22.67
C GLU A 333 7.52 -6.49 21.93
N PRO A 334 8.84 -6.48 21.60
CA PRO A 334 9.50 -7.60 20.94
C PRO A 334 9.63 -8.82 21.86
N ASN A 335 9.45 -10.02 21.30
CA ASN A 335 9.56 -11.30 22.02
C ASN A 335 10.97 -11.53 22.61
N ASP A 336 12.02 -11.24 21.83
CA ASP A 336 13.40 -11.09 22.30
C ASP A 336 13.91 -9.73 21.81
N SER A 337 14.24 -8.84 22.76
CA SER A 337 14.72 -7.49 22.46
C SER A 337 16.12 -7.48 21.85
N ALA A 338 16.96 -8.46 22.15
CA ALA A 338 18.30 -8.56 21.61
C ALA A 338 18.32 -9.11 20.18
N ASP A 339 17.37 -9.98 19.80
CA ASP A 339 17.18 -10.35 18.38
C ASP A 339 16.62 -9.18 17.58
N TYR A 340 15.60 -8.49 18.11
CA TYR A 340 15.02 -7.31 17.50
C TYR A 340 16.04 -6.18 17.25
N GLN A 341 17.07 -6.06 18.08
CA GLN A 341 18.19 -5.14 17.84
C GLN A 341 18.89 -5.40 16.50
N TYR A 342 19.11 -6.67 16.14
CA TYR A 342 19.75 -7.05 14.89
C TYR A 342 18.80 -7.00 13.70
N GLU A 343 17.50 -7.26 13.88
CA GLU A 343 16.48 -7.01 12.84
C GLU A 343 16.44 -5.53 12.45
N ARG A 344 16.45 -4.62 13.43
CA ARG A 344 16.49 -3.18 13.18
C ARG A 344 17.80 -2.73 12.55
N LEU A 345 18.92 -3.33 12.93
CA LEU A 345 20.23 -3.07 12.32
C LEU A 345 20.24 -3.49 10.84
N GLU A 346 19.66 -4.65 10.53
CA GLU A 346 19.49 -5.15 9.17
C GLU A 346 18.61 -4.21 8.33
N ASP A 347 17.50 -3.70 8.89
CA ASP A 347 16.64 -2.72 8.20
C ASP A 347 17.41 -1.44 7.81
N LEU A 348 18.21 -0.88 8.72
CA LEU A 348 19.02 0.32 8.46
C LEU A 348 20.07 0.08 7.36
N VAL A 349 20.79 -1.04 7.43
CA VAL A 349 21.73 -1.48 6.38
C VAL A 349 20.99 -1.63 5.04
N HIS A 350 19.83 -2.31 5.04
CA HIS A 350 19.04 -2.57 3.84
C HIS A 350 18.55 -1.28 3.17
N THR A 351 17.97 -0.35 3.95
CA THR A 351 17.52 0.96 3.41
C THR A 351 18.67 1.68 2.75
N THR A 352 19.78 1.81 3.47
CA THR A 352 20.91 2.62 3.04
C THR A 352 21.53 2.03 1.78
N SER A 353 21.78 0.71 1.77
CA SER A 353 22.39 0.05 0.62
C SER A 353 21.47 -0.01 -0.61
N SER A 354 20.17 -0.26 -0.44
CA SER A 354 19.24 -0.37 -1.58
C SER A 354 18.79 0.98 -2.14
N THR A 355 18.66 2.02 -1.30
CA THR A 355 18.30 3.38 -1.72
C THR A 355 19.44 4.05 -2.47
N PHE A 356 20.62 4.15 -1.84
CA PHE A 356 21.73 4.97 -2.34
C PHE A 356 22.70 4.24 -3.27
N LEU A 357 22.85 2.92 -3.11
CA LEU A 357 23.84 2.12 -3.86
C LEU A 357 23.21 1.06 -4.79
N ALA A 358 21.89 0.84 -4.69
CA ALA A 358 21.19 -0.28 -5.33
C ALA A 358 21.87 -1.65 -5.09
N LEU A 359 22.32 -1.90 -3.85
CA LEU A 359 22.93 -3.17 -3.45
C LEU A 359 22.12 -3.88 -2.35
N THR A 360 22.09 -5.21 -2.41
CA THR A 360 21.38 -6.10 -1.47
C THR A 360 22.25 -6.51 -0.27
N VAL A 361 22.98 -5.57 0.34
CA VAL A 361 23.96 -5.83 1.42
C VAL A 361 23.37 -6.63 2.59
N LYS A 362 22.09 -6.44 2.95
CA LYS A 362 21.44 -7.24 4.02
C LYS A 362 21.53 -8.76 3.82
N CYS A 363 21.56 -9.23 2.58
CA CYS A 363 21.63 -10.65 2.27
C CYS A 363 23.00 -11.26 2.60
N ALA A 364 24.01 -10.42 2.91
CA ALA A 364 25.31 -10.85 3.39
C ALA A 364 25.40 -10.99 4.93
N ARG A 365 24.29 -10.82 5.68
CA ARG A 365 24.28 -10.94 7.16
C ARG A 365 24.77 -12.30 7.65
N CYS A 366 24.30 -13.40 7.05
CA CYS A 366 24.56 -14.76 7.53
C CYS A 366 25.81 -15.39 6.93
N HIS A 367 26.19 -14.99 5.72
CA HIS A 367 27.34 -15.46 4.95
C HIS A 367 27.60 -14.47 3.80
N SER A 368 28.76 -14.52 3.15
CA SER A 368 29.06 -13.65 1.98
C SER A 368 27.99 -13.75 0.88
N HIS A 369 27.69 -12.65 0.20
CA HIS A 369 26.58 -12.58 -0.74
C HIS A 369 26.73 -13.61 -1.87
N LYS A 370 25.65 -14.35 -2.14
CA LYS A 370 25.68 -15.50 -3.05
C LYS A 370 26.09 -15.15 -4.48
N PHE A 371 25.77 -13.94 -4.93
CA PHE A 371 25.86 -13.53 -6.34
C PHE A 371 26.71 -12.29 -6.59
N ASP A 372 27.12 -11.56 -5.55
CA ASP A 372 27.71 -10.22 -5.69
C ASP A 372 28.96 -10.09 -4.82
N ALA A 373 29.85 -9.17 -5.20
CA ALA A 373 31.10 -8.87 -4.50
C ALA A 373 30.87 -8.13 -3.17
N ILE A 374 30.18 -8.78 -2.24
CA ILE A 374 29.83 -8.28 -0.90
C ILE A 374 30.12 -9.43 0.07
N THR A 375 31.15 -9.28 0.89
CA THR A 375 31.53 -10.28 1.91
C THR A 375 30.55 -10.26 3.10
N GLN A 376 30.59 -11.27 3.97
CA GLN A 376 29.88 -11.18 5.25
C GLN A 376 30.40 -10.00 6.09
N GLU A 377 31.72 -9.79 6.07
CA GLU A 377 32.36 -8.67 6.78
C GLU A 377 31.80 -7.32 6.31
N ASP A 378 31.55 -7.12 5.01
CA ASP A 378 30.96 -5.91 4.42
C ASP A 378 29.58 -5.55 5.02
N TYR A 379 28.75 -6.55 5.34
CA TYR A 379 27.50 -6.30 6.07
C TYR A 379 27.79 -5.72 7.47
N TYR A 380 28.71 -6.33 8.22
CA TYR A 380 29.04 -5.89 9.58
C TYR A 380 29.81 -4.56 9.60
N ARG A 381 30.63 -4.28 8.58
CA ARG A 381 31.32 -3.00 8.35
C ARG A 381 30.31 -1.85 8.19
N MET A 382 29.32 -1.99 7.30
CA MET A 382 28.24 -0.99 7.17
C MET A 382 27.36 -0.93 8.43
N ALA A 383 27.03 -2.07 9.03
CA ALA A 383 26.25 -2.12 10.27
C ALA A 383 26.95 -1.40 11.44
N SER A 384 28.29 -1.42 11.49
CA SER A 384 29.08 -0.76 12.53
C SER A 384 28.87 0.75 12.62
N ALA A 385 28.37 1.38 11.54
CA ALA A 385 27.99 2.80 11.52
C ALA A 385 26.69 3.07 12.28
N PHE A 386 25.72 2.17 12.21
CA PHE A 386 24.43 2.34 12.91
C PHE A 386 24.45 1.76 14.34
N TRP A 387 25.43 0.92 14.67
CA TRP A 387 25.54 0.22 15.96
C TRP A 387 25.68 1.14 17.18
N ALA A 388 26.18 2.36 16.99
CA ALA A 388 26.30 3.37 18.03
C ALA A 388 24.97 4.03 18.42
N GLY A 389 23.93 3.92 17.59
CA GLY A 389 22.66 4.60 17.80
C GLY A 389 21.65 3.86 18.69
N PRO A 390 20.49 4.48 18.96
CA PRO A 390 19.49 3.99 19.90
C PRO A 390 18.63 2.88 19.29
N LEU A 391 19.26 1.75 18.97
CA LEU A 391 18.60 0.56 18.40
C LEU A 391 17.57 -0.06 19.35
N LEU A 392 17.80 0.05 20.67
CA LEU A 392 16.89 -0.39 21.73
C LEU A 392 16.56 0.75 22.71
N GLY A 393 15.33 0.71 23.25
CA GLY A 393 14.86 1.67 24.25
C GLY A 393 14.48 3.04 23.70
N GLY A 394 14.07 3.95 24.58
CA GLY A 394 13.65 5.30 24.23
C GLY A 394 12.24 5.39 23.63
N LYS A 395 11.75 6.62 23.42
CA LYS A 395 10.40 6.88 22.89
C LYS A 395 10.36 6.50 21.40
N LEU A 396 9.67 5.40 21.09
CA LEU A 396 9.60 4.80 19.74
C LEU A 396 11.00 4.47 19.17
N GLY A 397 11.86 3.87 20.00
CA GLY A 397 13.19 3.43 19.57
C GLY A 397 14.15 4.59 19.26
N GLY A 398 14.05 5.70 19.99
CA GLY A 398 14.71 6.96 19.62
C GLY A 398 15.54 7.60 20.72
N PRO A 399 16.43 8.54 20.34
CA PRO A 399 17.02 9.45 21.30
C PRO A 399 15.94 10.37 21.89
N THR A 400 16.21 10.97 23.05
CA THR A 400 15.35 11.98 23.65
C THR A 400 15.50 13.34 22.95
N ALA A 401 14.57 14.26 23.24
CA ALA A 401 14.67 15.66 22.81
C ALA A 401 16.00 16.31 23.26
N GLU A 402 16.42 16.07 24.51
CA GLU A 402 17.68 16.58 25.06
C GLU A 402 18.91 16.00 24.36
N GLN A 403 18.89 14.72 23.96
CA GLN A 403 19.95 14.13 23.14
C GLN A 403 20.00 14.70 21.72
N LEU A 404 18.84 15.06 21.14
CA LEU A 404 18.77 15.73 19.84
C LEU A 404 19.07 17.24 19.92
N GLY A 405 18.94 17.86 21.10
CA GLY A 405 18.94 19.31 21.27
C GLY A 405 17.69 20.01 20.73
N TYR A 406 16.62 19.26 20.39
CA TYR A 406 15.38 19.79 19.80
C TYR A 406 14.14 19.02 20.29
N ASP A 407 13.14 19.73 20.79
CA ASP A 407 11.91 19.16 21.39
C ASP A 407 10.90 18.59 20.38
N ASP A 408 11.01 19.01 19.12
CA ASP A 408 9.97 18.84 18.11
C ASP A 408 10.47 18.19 16.81
N VAL A 409 11.47 17.30 16.92
CA VAL A 409 12.15 16.64 15.79
C VAL A 409 12.16 15.11 15.97
N LEU A 410 11.82 14.37 14.91
CA LEU A 410 11.99 12.92 14.83
C LEU A 410 13.39 12.58 14.27
N GLY A 411 14.43 12.86 15.05
CA GLY A 411 15.82 12.69 14.62
C GLY A 411 16.48 11.40 15.10
N TRP A 412 17.73 11.25 14.68
CA TRP A 412 18.71 10.28 15.16
C TRP A 412 19.94 11.01 15.73
N THR A 413 20.56 10.41 16.74
CA THR A 413 21.92 10.71 17.20
C THR A 413 22.49 9.44 17.82
N ASP A 414 23.82 9.34 17.94
CA ASP A 414 24.47 8.21 18.61
C ASP A 414 24.25 8.27 20.13
N GLN A 415 24.42 7.14 20.83
CA GLN A 415 24.37 7.10 22.30
C GLN A 415 25.62 7.69 22.96
N GLY A 416 26.68 7.93 22.19
CA GLY A 416 27.96 8.50 22.60
C GLY A 416 29.08 8.19 21.59
N PRO A 417 30.29 8.75 21.78
CA PRO A 417 31.42 8.53 20.88
C PRO A 417 32.05 7.13 20.99
N THR A 418 31.89 6.46 22.14
CA THR A 418 32.42 5.12 22.39
C THR A 418 31.40 4.04 22.04
N VAL A 419 31.65 3.31 20.95
CA VAL A 419 30.77 2.24 20.47
C VAL A 419 31.14 0.91 21.13
N LYS A 420 30.14 0.09 21.47
CA LYS A 420 30.37 -1.30 21.91
C LYS A 420 30.92 -2.14 20.74
N PRO A 421 31.76 -3.16 21.00
CA PRO A 421 32.13 -4.15 19.99
C PRO A 421 30.93 -4.70 19.23
N LEU A 422 31.05 -4.77 17.91
CA LEU A 422 30.15 -5.52 17.03
C LEU A 422 30.95 -6.69 16.48
N HIS A 423 30.38 -7.90 16.51
CA HIS A 423 31.07 -9.10 16.04
C HIS A 423 30.39 -9.62 14.78
N ILE A 424 31.16 -10.24 13.90
CA ILE A 424 30.61 -11.08 12.83
C ILE A 424 29.90 -12.25 13.51
N LEU A 425 28.72 -12.64 13.03
CA LEU A 425 27.95 -13.73 13.61
C LEU A 425 27.97 -14.95 12.70
N LYS A 426 28.34 -16.11 13.24
CA LYS A 426 28.30 -17.36 12.49
C LYS A 426 26.86 -17.66 12.07
N ASP A 427 26.64 -17.84 10.76
CA ASP A 427 25.30 -18.05 10.17
C ASP A 427 24.28 -16.92 10.48
N GLY A 428 24.73 -15.76 10.98
CA GLY A 428 23.89 -14.66 11.45
C GLY A 428 23.36 -14.82 12.89
N GLU A 429 23.76 -15.88 13.60
CA GLU A 429 23.28 -16.25 14.94
C GLU A 429 23.94 -15.42 16.05
N ARG A 430 23.14 -14.58 16.73
CA ARG A 430 23.61 -13.65 17.78
C ARG A 430 24.37 -14.31 18.94
N LEU A 431 24.07 -15.58 19.23
CA LEU A 431 24.72 -16.35 20.30
C LEU A 431 26.04 -17.03 19.85
N GLN A 432 26.44 -16.88 18.60
CA GLN A 432 27.69 -17.38 18.04
C GLN A 432 28.54 -16.24 17.42
N PRO A 433 29.01 -15.28 18.25
CA PRO A 433 29.94 -14.26 17.78
C PRO A 433 31.28 -14.89 17.39
N LEU A 434 31.85 -14.37 16.31
CA LEU A 434 33.20 -14.65 15.82
C LEU A 434 34.11 -13.47 16.18
N GLU A 435 34.99 -13.03 15.28
CA GLU A 435 35.81 -11.83 15.43
C GLU A 435 35.00 -10.51 15.56
N GLU A 436 35.58 -9.54 16.26
CA GLU A 436 35.11 -8.16 16.27
C GLU A 436 35.33 -7.52 14.89
N VAL A 437 34.31 -6.89 14.32
CA VAL A 437 34.41 -6.24 13.01
C VAL A 437 35.18 -4.93 13.12
N VAL A 438 36.15 -4.73 12.22
CA VAL A 438 36.78 -3.42 12.04
C VAL A 438 35.78 -2.50 11.31
N PRO A 439 35.38 -1.35 11.90
CA PRO A 439 34.53 -0.39 11.21
C PRO A 439 35.23 0.12 9.94
N ALA A 440 34.58 0.00 8.79
CA ALA A 440 35.17 0.31 7.48
C ALA A 440 34.10 0.57 6.43
N SER A 441 34.52 1.05 5.27
CA SER A 441 33.71 1.04 4.04
C SER A 441 33.60 -0.37 3.43
N LEU A 442 32.75 -0.52 2.39
CA LEU A 442 32.59 -1.79 1.68
C LEU A 442 33.82 -2.10 0.81
N SER A 443 34.26 -3.36 0.82
CA SER A 443 35.36 -3.91 0.00
C SER A 443 35.00 -4.06 -1.49
N SER A 444 33.73 -3.86 -1.85
CA SER A 444 33.23 -3.98 -3.23
C SER A 444 33.84 -2.97 -4.20
N ILE A 445 34.38 -1.85 -3.68
CA ILE A 445 35.11 -0.83 -4.43
C ILE A 445 36.52 -0.67 -3.78
N PRO A 446 37.52 -1.47 -4.17
CA PRO A 446 38.81 -1.54 -3.46
C PRO A 446 39.57 -0.21 -3.41
N THR A 447 39.41 0.64 -4.41
CA THR A 447 40.01 2.00 -4.47
C THR A 447 39.45 2.97 -3.42
N LEU A 448 38.36 2.59 -2.74
CA LEU A 448 37.69 3.31 -1.66
C LEU A 448 37.60 2.50 -0.36
N GLU A 449 38.18 1.30 -0.31
CA GLU A 449 38.21 0.49 0.91
C GLU A 449 39.15 1.13 1.94
N ARG A 450 38.60 1.47 3.12
CA ARG A 450 39.38 1.95 4.26
C ARG A 450 38.66 1.69 5.57
N PRO A 451 39.39 1.43 6.67
CA PRO A 451 38.86 1.55 8.02
C PRO A 451 38.32 2.96 8.29
N PHE A 452 37.37 3.07 9.21
CA PHE A 452 36.90 4.34 9.74
C PHE A 452 37.82 4.82 10.87
N ASP A 453 38.19 6.10 10.78
CA ASP A 453 38.96 6.81 11.79
C ASP A 453 38.15 6.95 13.10
N PRO A 454 38.80 6.97 14.28
CA PRO A 454 38.13 7.27 15.54
C PRO A 454 37.58 8.72 15.52
N PRO A 455 36.49 9.00 16.27
CA PRO A 455 35.91 10.33 16.31
C PRO A 455 36.89 11.36 16.89
N PRO A 456 36.80 12.64 16.49
CA PRO A 456 37.63 13.71 17.05
C PRO A 456 37.52 13.84 18.57
N SER A 457 38.60 14.30 19.21
CA SER A 457 38.60 14.53 20.66
C SER A 457 37.51 15.54 21.06
N GLY A 458 36.58 15.11 21.91
CA GLY A 458 35.44 15.91 22.36
C GLY A 458 34.17 15.78 21.51
N ALA A 459 34.14 14.90 20.50
CA ALA A 459 32.92 14.55 19.78
C ALA A 459 31.86 13.89 20.69
N GLU A 460 30.58 14.16 20.40
CA GLU A 460 29.45 13.56 21.11
C GLU A 460 28.95 12.25 20.48
N THR A 461 29.31 12.00 19.21
CA THR A 461 28.90 10.82 18.43
C THR A 461 30.12 10.02 17.92
N SER A 462 29.89 8.87 17.29
CA SER A 462 30.97 8.00 16.81
C SER A 462 31.63 8.45 15.50
N HIS A 463 31.04 9.40 14.77
CA HIS A 463 31.45 9.85 13.44
C HIS A 463 31.52 8.74 12.37
N ARG A 464 31.01 7.54 12.66
CA ARG A 464 31.01 6.41 11.71
C ARG A 464 29.94 6.59 10.62
N ARG A 465 28.82 7.26 10.93
CA ARG A 465 27.76 7.54 9.93
C ARG A 465 28.23 8.61 8.95
N LEU A 466 28.94 9.64 9.42
CA LEU A 466 29.56 10.64 8.58
C LEU A 466 30.57 10.01 7.60
N GLN A 467 31.44 9.13 8.09
CA GLN A 467 32.43 8.46 7.24
C GLN A 467 31.79 7.48 6.23
N LEU A 468 30.71 6.80 6.60
CA LEU A 468 29.91 6.01 5.67
C LEU A 468 29.23 6.90 4.61
N ALA A 469 28.65 8.03 5.02
CA ALA A 469 28.01 8.98 4.11
C ALA A 469 29.03 9.56 3.12
N ASP A 470 30.19 9.98 3.61
CA ASP A 470 31.31 10.48 2.79
C ASP A 470 31.79 9.41 1.78
N TRP A 471 31.79 8.12 2.13
CA TRP A 471 32.10 7.03 1.20
C TRP A 471 31.00 6.79 0.16
N ILE A 472 29.73 6.90 0.54
CA ILE A 472 28.59 6.82 -0.41
C ILE A 472 28.66 7.98 -1.41
N THR A 473 29.04 9.17 -0.97
CA THR A 473 29.06 10.39 -1.79
C THR A 473 30.42 10.72 -2.43
N ASP A 474 31.45 9.87 -2.26
CA ASP A 474 32.75 10.06 -2.89
C ASP A 474 32.57 10.08 -4.43
N PRO A 475 33.12 11.07 -5.17
CA PRO A 475 32.98 11.13 -6.63
C PRO A 475 33.53 9.89 -7.38
N ARG A 476 34.39 9.09 -6.73
CA ARG A 476 34.92 7.82 -7.28
C ARG A 476 33.98 6.64 -7.02
N ASN A 477 32.95 6.79 -6.17
CA ASN A 477 31.93 5.77 -5.95
C ASN A 477 30.95 5.80 -7.14
N PRO A 478 30.94 4.77 -8.00
CA PRO A 478 30.23 4.84 -9.26
C PRO A 478 28.75 4.47 -9.13
N LEU A 479 28.32 3.92 -8.00
CA LEU A 479 26.95 3.47 -7.78
C LEU A 479 26.02 4.67 -7.57
N THR A 480 26.32 5.54 -6.62
CA THR A 480 25.47 6.68 -6.22
C THR A 480 24.99 7.57 -7.39
N PRO A 481 25.85 8.05 -8.32
CA PRO A 481 25.39 8.85 -9.46
C PRO A 481 24.56 8.02 -10.45
N ARG A 482 24.98 6.79 -10.79
CA ARG A 482 24.24 5.90 -11.70
C ARG A 482 22.85 5.55 -11.16
N VAL A 483 22.75 5.27 -9.86
CA VAL A 483 21.49 4.93 -9.18
C VAL A 483 20.52 6.11 -9.21
N LEU A 484 20.98 7.32 -8.89
CA LEU A 484 20.09 8.49 -8.95
C LEU A 484 19.62 8.77 -10.39
N VAL A 485 20.51 8.89 -11.37
CA VAL A 485 20.08 9.22 -12.74
C VAL A 485 19.17 8.13 -13.34
N ASN A 486 19.37 6.87 -12.97
CA ASN A 486 18.47 5.78 -13.33
C ASN A 486 17.07 5.91 -12.71
N ARG A 487 16.95 6.42 -11.47
CA ARG A 487 15.65 6.73 -10.84
C ARG A 487 14.98 7.95 -11.47
N LEU A 488 15.72 9.02 -11.77
CA LEU A 488 15.18 10.17 -12.50
C LEU A 488 14.62 9.73 -13.86
N TRP A 489 15.39 8.93 -14.61
CA TRP A 489 14.95 8.30 -15.85
C TRP A 489 13.70 7.41 -15.66
N GLN A 490 13.71 6.53 -14.65
CA GLN A 490 12.60 5.64 -14.33
C GLN A 490 11.28 6.38 -14.11
N HIS A 491 11.31 7.52 -13.43
CA HIS A 491 10.08 8.26 -13.13
C HIS A 491 9.52 9.01 -14.35
N HIS A 492 10.39 9.48 -15.25
CA HIS A 492 10.00 10.05 -16.54
C HIS A 492 9.48 8.99 -17.54
N PHE A 493 10.19 7.87 -17.71
CA PHE A 493 9.87 6.85 -18.72
C PHE A 493 9.02 5.66 -18.22
N GLY A 494 8.74 5.60 -16.91
CA GLY A 494 8.04 4.49 -16.24
C GLY A 494 8.92 3.26 -15.94
N GLN A 495 10.10 3.17 -16.55
CA GLN A 495 11.09 2.10 -16.39
C GLN A 495 12.51 2.70 -16.44
N GLY A 496 13.40 2.22 -15.56
CA GLY A 496 14.81 2.64 -15.57
C GLY A 496 15.56 2.12 -16.80
N ILE A 497 16.76 2.67 -17.05
CA ILE A 497 17.73 2.08 -17.98
C ILE A 497 18.15 0.70 -17.44
N VAL A 498 18.39 0.62 -16.13
CA VAL A 498 18.39 -0.61 -15.33
C VAL A 498 17.01 -0.73 -14.68
N ARG A 499 16.24 -1.77 -15.06
CA ARG A 499 14.85 -1.96 -14.61
C ARG A 499 14.72 -2.54 -13.20
N THR A 500 15.82 -2.81 -12.52
CA THR A 500 15.87 -3.23 -11.11
C THR A 500 16.48 -2.10 -10.25
N PRO A 501 15.74 -1.01 -9.95
CA PRO A 501 16.33 0.22 -9.40
C PRO A 501 16.90 0.11 -7.98
N ASN A 502 16.61 -0.97 -7.25
CA ASN A 502 17.20 -1.29 -5.95
C ASN A 502 18.24 -2.45 -6.02
N ASN A 503 18.58 -2.95 -7.20
CA ASN A 503 19.58 -4.00 -7.41
C ASN A 503 20.36 -3.79 -8.73
N PHE A 504 21.63 -3.41 -8.63
CA PHE A 504 22.60 -3.26 -9.73
C PHE A 504 23.65 -4.41 -9.76
N GLY A 505 23.44 -5.45 -8.96
CA GLY A 505 24.27 -6.66 -8.90
C GLY A 505 24.05 -7.64 -10.06
N PHE A 506 24.54 -8.87 -9.89
CA PHE A 506 24.55 -9.92 -10.92
C PHE A 506 23.15 -10.33 -11.42
N LEU A 507 22.15 -10.31 -10.53
CA LEU A 507 20.74 -10.61 -10.86
C LEU A 507 19.92 -9.37 -11.25
N ALA A 508 20.59 -8.23 -11.53
CA ALA A 508 19.94 -7.05 -12.09
C ALA A 508 19.47 -7.30 -13.53
N ASP A 509 18.45 -6.54 -13.97
CA ASP A 509 18.18 -6.44 -15.41
C ASP A 509 19.28 -5.56 -16.05
N PRO A 510 20.11 -6.07 -16.98
CA PRO A 510 21.23 -5.31 -17.54
C PRO A 510 20.77 -3.98 -18.17
N PRO A 511 21.58 -2.91 -18.07
CA PRO A 511 21.23 -1.60 -18.60
C PRO A 511 20.89 -1.68 -20.09
N THR A 512 19.75 -1.11 -20.49
CA THR A 512 19.34 -1.08 -21.90
C THR A 512 20.28 -0.24 -22.77
N HIS A 513 20.84 0.83 -22.18
CA HIS A 513 21.77 1.76 -22.81
C HIS A 513 22.92 2.09 -21.83
N PRO A 514 23.93 1.21 -21.67
CA PRO A 514 24.98 1.38 -20.66
C PRO A 514 25.80 2.67 -20.85
N GLN A 515 26.13 3.03 -22.09
CA GLN A 515 26.83 4.29 -22.38
C GLN A 515 26.00 5.53 -22.03
N LEU A 516 24.68 5.50 -22.26
CA LEU A 516 23.78 6.59 -21.85
C LEU A 516 23.72 6.72 -20.32
N LEU A 517 23.67 5.60 -19.59
CA LEU A 517 23.68 5.61 -18.12
C LEU A 517 24.95 6.25 -17.57
N ASP A 518 26.12 5.88 -18.11
CA ASP A 518 27.40 6.44 -17.69
C ASP A 518 27.59 7.89 -18.13
N TRP A 519 27.09 8.26 -19.31
CA TRP A 519 27.08 9.65 -19.77
C TRP A 519 26.20 10.53 -18.87
N LEU A 520 24.99 10.09 -18.52
CA LEU A 520 24.10 10.80 -17.59
C LEU A 520 24.71 10.90 -16.18
N ALA A 521 25.36 9.83 -15.69
CA ALA A 521 26.02 9.84 -14.39
C ALA A 521 27.20 10.82 -14.36
N ALA A 522 28.03 10.84 -15.41
CA ALA A 522 29.15 11.78 -15.54
C ALA A 522 28.68 13.24 -15.70
N GLU A 523 27.65 13.47 -16.51
CA GLU A 523 27.03 14.79 -16.67
C GLU A 523 26.51 15.30 -15.33
N PHE A 524 25.75 14.48 -14.60
CA PHE A 524 25.23 14.81 -13.27
C PHE A 524 26.33 15.17 -12.25
N GLN A 525 27.42 14.39 -12.21
CA GLN A 525 28.56 14.70 -11.35
C GLN A 525 29.22 16.03 -11.75
N SER A 526 29.44 16.26 -13.05
CA SER A 526 30.07 17.50 -13.54
C SER A 526 29.18 18.74 -13.37
N GLY A 527 27.86 18.58 -13.41
CA GLY A 527 26.85 19.62 -13.18
C GLY A 527 26.62 19.97 -11.70
N GLY A 528 27.50 19.54 -10.79
CA GLY A 528 27.39 19.84 -9.36
C GLY A 528 26.24 19.11 -8.66
N GLN A 529 25.87 17.93 -9.16
CA GLN A 529 24.85 17.03 -8.58
C GLN A 529 23.46 17.67 -8.41
N ARG A 530 23.08 18.54 -9.35
CA ARG A 530 21.80 19.24 -9.42
C ARG A 530 20.74 18.42 -10.13
N ILE A 531 19.59 18.25 -9.49
CA ILE A 531 18.52 17.35 -9.95
C ILE A 531 17.63 18.05 -10.98
N LYS A 532 17.33 19.34 -10.78
CA LYS A 532 16.55 20.15 -11.74
C LYS A 532 17.21 20.24 -13.11
N ALA A 533 18.54 20.32 -13.16
CA ALA A 533 19.32 20.29 -14.40
C ALA A 533 19.11 18.97 -15.18
N MET A 534 19.10 17.82 -14.49
CA MET A 534 18.87 16.52 -15.13
C MET A 534 17.44 16.36 -15.63
N HIS A 535 16.43 16.87 -14.92
CA HIS A 535 15.06 16.92 -15.44
C HIS A 535 14.99 17.72 -16.74
N ARG A 536 15.58 18.92 -16.77
CA ARG A 536 15.62 19.76 -17.97
C ARG A 536 16.27 19.04 -19.14
N LEU A 537 17.40 18.37 -18.91
CA LEU A 537 18.12 17.60 -19.93
C LEU A 537 17.28 16.44 -20.48
N ILE A 538 16.57 15.70 -19.62
CA ILE A 538 15.68 14.59 -20.05
C ILE A 538 14.47 15.14 -20.83
N LEU A 539 13.76 16.13 -20.28
CA LEU A 539 12.51 16.67 -20.82
C LEU A 539 12.68 17.48 -22.12
N THR A 540 13.90 17.94 -22.42
CA THR A 540 14.24 18.57 -23.70
C THR A 540 14.73 17.59 -24.77
N SER A 541 14.88 16.30 -24.45
CA SER A 541 15.21 15.27 -25.46
C SER A 541 14.04 14.99 -26.39
N GLN A 542 14.31 14.69 -27.65
CA GLN A 542 13.29 14.20 -28.59
C GLN A 542 12.78 12.82 -28.17
N THR A 543 13.66 12.00 -27.56
CA THR A 543 13.37 10.68 -26.98
C THR A 543 12.22 10.74 -25.97
N TRP A 544 12.23 11.69 -25.03
CA TRP A 544 11.13 11.88 -24.08
C TRP A 544 9.89 12.50 -24.76
N GLN A 545 10.09 13.37 -25.76
CA GLN A 545 9.00 14.03 -26.50
C GLN A 545 8.30 13.12 -27.52
N GLN A 546 8.74 11.88 -27.72
CA GLN A 546 8.10 10.91 -28.62
C GLN A 546 6.61 10.71 -28.32
N SER A 547 5.85 10.38 -29.37
CA SER A 547 4.49 9.87 -29.25
C SER A 547 4.49 8.45 -28.68
N SER A 548 3.37 8.04 -28.08
CA SER A 548 3.12 6.64 -27.72
C SER A 548 2.61 5.80 -28.90
N LEU A 549 2.26 6.46 -30.00
CA LEU A 549 1.81 5.87 -31.26
C LEU A 549 2.97 5.87 -32.27
N HIS A 550 3.26 4.70 -32.83
CA HIS A 550 4.26 4.53 -33.88
C HIS A 550 3.60 3.93 -35.15
N PRO A 551 3.87 4.45 -36.36
CA PRO A 551 3.25 3.93 -37.60
C PRO A 551 3.46 2.43 -37.84
N GLN A 552 4.58 1.88 -37.37
CA GLN A 552 4.95 0.47 -37.49
C GLN A 552 4.76 -0.34 -36.18
N ALA A 553 3.96 0.14 -35.22
CA ALA A 553 3.86 -0.44 -33.88
C ALA A 553 3.62 -1.96 -33.87
N GLU A 554 2.73 -2.49 -34.72
CA GLU A 554 2.44 -3.94 -34.75
C GLU A 554 3.67 -4.81 -35.13
N THR A 555 4.62 -4.26 -35.88
CA THR A 555 5.86 -4.96 -36.25
C THR A 555 6.90 -4.79 -35.15
N LEU A 556 7.04 -3.59 -34.58
CA LEU A 556 8.03 -3.31 -33.53
C LEU A 556 7.66 -3.96 -32.20
N GLU A 557 6.38 -4.05 -31.82
CA GLU A 557 5.94 -4.76 -30.62
C GLU A 557 6.21 -6.27 -30.68
N ARG A 558 6.39 -6.86 -31.87
CA ARG A 558 6.82 -8.26 -32.04
C ARG A 558 8.34 -8.43 -31.88
N ARG A 559 9.13 -7.37 -32.08
CA ARG A 559 10.61 -7.36 -31.89
C ARG A 559 11.00 -6.96 -30.48
N ASP A 560 10.40 -5.89 -29.96
CA ASP A 560 10.65 -5.31 -28.64
C ASP A 560 9.32 -4.89 -27.99
N SER A 561 8.57 -5.89 -27.52
CA SER A 561 7.28 -5.73 -26.84
C SER A 561 7.37 -4.90 -25.55
N THR A 562 8.55 -4.84 -24.93
CA THR A 562 8.77 -4.13 -23.66
C THR A 562 9.44 -2.76 -23.84
N ASN A 563 9.60 -2.28 -25.07
CA ASN A 563 10.17 -0.97 -25.39
C ASN A 563 11.55 -0.74 -24.73
N ARG A 564 12.45 -1.75 -24.74
CA ARG A 564 13.84 -1.63 -24.28
C ARG A 564 14.66 -0.68 -25.14
N LEU A 565 14.35 -0.61 -26.44
CA LEU A 565 15.05 0.22 -27.42
C LEU A 565 14.52 1.67 -27.48
N LEU A 566 13.46 1.99 -26.71
CA LEU A 566 12.88 3.34 -26.62
C LEU A 566 12.38 3.90 -27.96
N TRP A 567 11.87 3.02 -28.85
CA TRP A 567 11.34 3.37 -30.18
C TRP A 567 10.01 4.15 -30.15
N ARG A 568 9.46 4.37 -28.96
CA ARG A 568 8.31 5.26 -28.68
C ARG A 568 8.30 5.68 -27.21
N PHE A 569 7.41 6.59 -26.84
CA PHE A 569 7.07 6.81 -25.43
C PHE A 569 6.13 5.73 -24.89
N THR A 570 6.30 5.34 -23.62
CA THR A 570 5.44 4.35 -22.96
C THR A 570 4.28 5.05 -22.25
N ARG A 571 3.02 4.68 -22.57
CA ARG A 571 1.83 5.21 -21.87
C ARG A 571 1.89 4.89 -20.37
N ARG A 572 1.76 5.91 -19.51
CA ARG A 572 1.79 5.72 -18.04
C ARG A 572 0.42 5.98 -17.39
N ARG A 573 0.01 5.09 -16.49
CA ARG A 573 -1.13 5.28 -15.57
C ARG A 573 -0.73 6.32 -14.50
N LEU A 574 -1.64 7.19 -14.10
CA LEU A 574 -1.45 8.08 -12.94
C LEU A 574 -1.26 7.24 -11.67
N ASP A 575 -0.28 7.58 -10.84
CA ASP A 575 -0.18 7.05 -9.47
C ASP A 575 -1.37 7.50 -8.60
N ALA A 576 -1.61 6.79 -7.49
CA ALA A 576 -2.76 7.01 -6.62
C ALA A 576 -2.89 8.47 -6.14
N GLU A 577 -1.75 9.10 -5.81
CA GLU A 577 -1.64 10.48 -5.39
C GLU A 577 -1.99 11.45 -6.52
N ALA A 578 -1.38 11.31 -7.71
CA ALA A 578 -1.70 12.14 -8.86
C ALA A 578 -3.14 11.97 -9.32
N LEU A 579 -3.70 10.75 -9.28
CA LEU A 579 -5.11 10.49 -9.62
C LEU A 579 -6.06 11.21 -8.66
N ARG A 580 -5.83 11.09 -7.35
CA ARG A 580 -6.64 11.77 -6.33
C ARG A 580 -6.53 13.29 -6.43
N ASP A 581 -5.31 13.80 -6.60
CA ASP A 581 -5.08 15.24 -6.74
C ASP A 581 -5.70 15.78 -8.04
N SER A 582 -5.73 14.98 -9.12
CA SER A 582 -6.41 15.33 -10.38
C SER A 582 -7.92 15.46 -10.20
N LEU A 583 -8.56 14.53 -9.49
CA LEU A 583 -10.00 14.59 -9.17
C LEU A 583 -10.37 15.87 -8.39
N LEU A 584 -9.46 16.35 -7.53
CA LEU A 584 -9.61 17.61 -6.79
C LEU A 584 -9.30 18.84 -7.65
N ALA A 585 -8.33 18.75 -8.55
CA ALA A 585 -7.93 19.85 -9.41
C ALA A 585 -9.03 20.17 -10.45
N VAL A 586 -9.58 19.16 -11.12
CA VAL A 586 -10.58 19.38 -12.17
C VAL A 586 -11.93 19.87 -11.64
N SER A 587 -12.24 19.66 -10.35
CA SER A 587 -13.45 20.17 -9.67
C SER A 587 -13.26 21.51 -8.94
N ASP A 588 -12.13 22.18 -9.13
CA ASP A 588 -11.73 23.45 -8.48
C ASP A 588 -11.74 23.35 -6.93
N GLU A 589 -11.32 22.20 -6.38
CA GLU A 589 -11.34 21.92 -4.94
C GLU A 589 -9.96 21.74 -4.30
N LEU A 590 -8.91 21.49 -5.10
CA LEU A 590 -7.57 21.18 -4.60
C LEU A 590 -6.98 22.32 -3.76
N ASN A 591 -6.63 22.02 -2.52
CA ASN A 591 -5.84 22.91 -1.68
C ASN A 591 -4.34 22.64 -1.88
N THR A 592 -3.66 23.62 -2.46
CA THR A 592 -2.22 23.61 -2.79
C THR A 592 -1.32 24.12 -1.66
N SER A 593 -1.82 24.16 -0.41
CA SER A 593 -1.01 24.54 0.76
C SER A 593 0.09 23.51 1.07
N VAL A 594 1.33 23.94 0.84
CA VAL A 594 2.57 23.17 1.07
C VAL A 594 2.90 23.11 2.56
N GLY A 595 3.38 21.95 3.02
CA GLY A 595 3.96 21.73 4.35
C GLY A 595 2.97 21.63 5.53
N GLY A 596 3.49 21.34 6.72
CA GLY A 596 2.72 21.21 7.96
C GLY A 596 2.08 19.83 8.18
N GLU A 597 1.45 19.64 9.34
CA GLU A 597 0.90 18.35 9.77
C GLU A 597 0.02 17.63 8.72
N ALA A 598 0.11 16.30 8.69
CA ALA A 598 -0.68 15.46 7.80
C ALA A 598 -2.17 15.46 8.21
N PHE A 599 -3.08 15.50 7.22
CA PHE A 599 -4.51 15.40 7.48
C PHE A 599 -4.95 13.93 7.52
N LYS A 600 -5.83 13.57 8.47
CA LYS A 600 -6.39 12.22 8.55
C LYS A 600 -7.58 12.13 7.58
N PRO A 601 -7.48 11.43 6.43
CA PRO A 601 -8.55 11.36 5.44
C PRO A 601 -9.83 10.75 6.00
N THR A 602 -10.99 11.09 5.44
CA THR A 602 -12.23 10.35 5.69
C THR A 602 -12.10 8.92 5.16
N ILE A 603 -12.29 7.92 6.02
CA ILE A 603 -12.29 6.48 5.69
C ILE A 603 -13.72 5.96 5.88
N SER A 604 -14.17 5.04 5.00
CA SER A 604 -15.53 4.51 5.06
C SER A 604 -15.74 3.60 6.28
N PRO A 605 -16.97 3.50 6.84
CA PRO A 605 -17.23 2.65 8.00
C PRO A 605 -16.86 1.18 7.78
N GLU A 606 -17.04 0.67 6.57
CA GLU A 606 -16.76 -0.71 6.15
C GLU A 606 -15.27 -1.03 6.29
N ALA A 607 -14.40 -0.10 5.87
CA ALA A 607 -12.94 -0.23 6.01
C ALA A 607 -12.47 -0.17 7.48
N LEU A 608 -13.31 0.27 8.41
CA LEU A 608 -13.04 0.27 9.85
C LEU A 608 -13.57 -0.99 10.56
N GLU A 609 -14.30 -1.88 9.88
CA GLU A 609 -15.00 -2.98 10.55
C GLU A 609 -14.09 -4.07 11.12
N GLY A 610 -12.89 -4.25 10.56
CA GLY A 610 -11.90 -5.21 11.04
C GLY A 610 -11.12 -4.79 12.30
N LEU A 611 -11.29 -3.55 12.78
CA LEU A 611 -10.48 -3.00 13.87
C LEU A 611 -11.12 -3.24 15.25
N SER A 612 -10.34 -3.78 16.19
CA SER A 612 -10.77 -4.15 17.54
C SER A 612 -11.32 -3.00 18.41
N ARG A 613 -11.12 -1.73 18.01
CA ARG A 613 -11.61 -0.53 18.72
C ARG A 613 -12.16 0.53 17.74
N LYS A 614 -13.19 0.17 16.97
CA LYS A 614 -13.79 0.95 15.87
C LYS A 614 -13.89 2.48 16.10
N THR A 615 -14.39 2.94 17.25
CA THR A 615 -14.62 4.38 17.52
C THR A 615 -13.41 5.16 18.04
N ALA A 616 -12.31 4.49 18.38
CA ALA A 616 -11.07 5.12 18.84
C ALA A 616 -9.91 4.96 17.83
N ALA A 617 -10.09 4.16 16.78
CA ALA A 617 -9.02 3.81 15.85
C ALA A 617 -8.69 4.88 14.81
N TRP A 618 -9.66 5.74 14.47
CA TRP A 618 -9.53 6.76 13.44
C TRP A 618 -10.45 7.96 13.69
N GLN A 619 -9.92 9.17 13.57
CA GLN A 619 -10.69 10.42 13.57
C GLN A 619 -10.24 11.25 12.37
N ALA A 620 -11.15 11.52 11.44
CA ALA A 620 -10.86 12.29 10.25
C ALA A 620 -10.65 13.78 10.58
N SER A 621 -9.74 14.43 9.85
CA SER A 621 -9.52 15.88 9.90
C SER A 621 -10.75 16.67 9.43
N PRO A 622 -10.92 17.96 9.82
CA PRO A 622 -12.00 18.80 9.35
C PRO A 622 -12.10 18.88 7.81
N PRO A 623 -13.30 19.09 7.22
CA PRO A 623 -13.49 19.13 5.76
C PRO A 623 -12.55 20.07 5.01
N GLN A 624 -12.16 21.20 5.60
CA GLN A 624 -11.25 22.19 5.03
C GLN A 624 -9.83 21.64 4.77
N GLN A 625 -9.42 20.60 5.50
CA GLN A 625 -8.13 19.92 5.31
C GLN A 625 -8.22 18.71 4.37
N GLN A 626 -9.42 18.16 4.15
CA GLN A 626 -9.60 16.94 3.35
C GLN A 626 -9.18 17.10 1.89
N ASN A 627 -9.25 18.32 1.35
CA ASN A 627 -8.93 18.60 -0.06
C ASN A 627 -7.46 18.98 -0.30
N ARG A 628 -6.56 18.80 0.68
CA ARG A 628 -5.11 18.96 0.46
C ARG A 628 -4.56 17.88 -0.49
N ARG A 629 -3.42 18.20 -1.13
CA ARG A 629 -2.62 17.24 -1.89
C ARG A 629 -2.39 15.95 -1.11
N SER A 630 -2.41 14.84 -1.83
CA SER A 630 -2.38 13.48 -1.27
C SER A 630 -1.04 13.15 -0.57
N LEU A 631 0.03 13.88 -0.88
CA LEU A 631 1.30 13.85 -0.15
C LEU A 631 1.15 14.19 1.35
N TYR A 632 0.16 15.02 1.70
CA TYR A 632 -0.13 15.42 3.09
C TYR A 632 -1.15 14.51 3.79
N MET A 633 -1.49 13.38 3.18
CA MET A 633 -2.40 12.42 3.76
C MET A 633 -1.70 11.61 4.86
N TYR A 634 -2.33 11.49 6.03
CA TYR A 634 -1.78 10.72 7.14
C TYR A 634 -1.74 9.23 6.80
N LEU A 635 -0.54 8.65 6.75
CA LEU A 635 -0.30 7.26 6.41
C LEU A 635 -0.15 6.42 7.69
N LYS A 636 -1.18 5.64 8.00
CA LYS A 636 -1.19 4.67 9.09
C LYS A 636 -0.91 3.27 8.54
N ARG A 637 0.18 2.64 8.99
CA ARG A 637 0.63 1.32 8.47
C ARG A 637 -0.44 0.23 8.60
N GLY A 638 -1.14 0.18 9.73
CA GLY A 638 -2.22 -0.78 9.97
C GLY A 638 -3.58 -0.40 9.36
N LEU A 639 -3.69 0.75 8.68
CA LEU A 639 -4.93 1.22 8.04
C LEU A 639 -4.61 2.21 6.91
N LEU A 640 -4.17 1.69 5.76
CA LEU A 640 -3.99 2.50 4.56
C LEU A 640 -5.34 2.85 3.91
N PRO A 641 -5.52 4.06 3.34
CA PRO A 641 -6.78 4.46 2.73
C PRO A 641 -7.15 3.59 1.50
N PRO A 642 -8.37 2.99 1.42
CA PRO A 642 -8.69 1.98 0.41
C PRO A 642 -8.57 2.42 -1.06
N MET A 643 -8.84 3.70 -1.36
CA MET A 643 -8.66 4.21 -2.72
C MET A 643 -7.19 4.28 -3.12
N MET A 644 -6.30 4.57 -2.16
CA MET A 644 -4.87 4.69 -2.45
C MET A 644 -4.26 3.30 -2.70
N THR A 645 -4.63 2.31 -1.88
CA THR A 645 -4.17 0.92 -2.06
C THR A 645 -4.75 0.27 -3.33
N ALA A 646 -5.99 0.59 -3.72
CA ALA A 646 -6.56 0.12 -4.99
C ALA A 646 -5.79 0.59 -6.23
N PHE A 647 -5.09 1.73 -6.15
CA PHE A 647 -4.28 2.30 -7.24
C PHE A 647 -2.76 2.14 -7.03
N ASP A 648 -2.38 1.10 -6.28
CA ASP A 648 -1.00 0.66 -6.04
C ASP A 648 -0.14 1.64 -5.23
N LEU A 649 -0.69 2.26 -4.18
CA LEU A 649 0.14 2.88 -3.12
C LEU A 649 1.09 1.82 -2.54
N CYS A 650 2.38 2.16 -2.39
CA CYS A 650 3.38 1.24 -1.87
C CYS A 650 3.06 0.76 -0.45
N ASP A 651 3.45 -0.47 -0.11
CA ASP A 651 3.57 -0.89 1.29
C ASP A 651 4.73 -0.11 1.92
N PRO A 652 4.47 0.80 2.87
CA PRO A 652 5.53 1.64 3.40
C PRO A 652 6.44 0.88 4.38
N THR A 653 6.20 -0.40 4.69
CA THR A 653 7.05 -1.18 5.63
C THR A 653 8.40 -1.57 5.06
N LEU A 654 8.58 -1.52 3.73
CA LEU A 654 9.81 -1.89 3.02
C LEU A 654 10.19 -0.81 2.00
N SER A 655 11.48 -0.63 1.73
CA SER A 655 11.95 0.38 0.77
C SER A 655 11.52 0.03 -0.64
N CYS A 656 10.69 0.88 -1.25
CA CYS A 656 10.03 0.60 -2.52
C CYS A 656 10.73 1.33 -3.68
N GLY A 657 11.62 0.62 -4.40
CA GLY A 657 12.33 1.16 -5.56
C GLY A 657 11.47 1.40 -6.80
N GLN A 658 10.38 0.64 -6.93
CA GLN A 658 9.39 0.74 -8.00
C GLN A 658 8.08 0.16 -7.45
N ARG A 659 6.99 0.91 -7.61
CA ARG A 659 5.64 0.42 -7.30
C ARG A 659 5.16 -0.50 -8.43
N ASP A 660 4.37 -1.52 -8.09
CA ASP A 660 3.60 -2.24 -9.08
C ASP A 660 2.63 -1.29 -9.81
N VAL A 661 2.34 -1.57 -11.08
CA VAL A 661 1.33 -0.82 -11.86
C VAL A 661 0.32 -1.82 -12.41
N THR A 662 -0.70 -2.08 -11.62
CA THR A 662 -1.82 -2.94 -11.99
C THR A 662 -2.83 -2.18 -12.85
N ILE A 663 -3.51 -2.94 -13.73
CA ILE A 663 -4.65 -2.48 -14.54
C ILE A 663 -5.71 -3.58 -14.40
N VAL A 664 -6.62 -3.43 -13.44
CA VAL A 664 -7.58 -4.47 -13.05
C VAL A 664 -9.02 -3.94 -12.99
N PRO A 665 -10.05 -4.74 -13.32
CA PRO A 665 -11.45 -4.28 -13.31
C PRO A 665 -11.93 -3.71 -11.97
N THR A 666 -11.32 -4.14 -10.86
CA THR A 666 -11.61 -3.64 -9.51
C THR A 666 -11.25 -2.16 -9.32
N GLN A 667 -10.28 -1.61 -10.06
CA GLN A 667 -9.93 -0.19 -10.03
C GLN A 667 -11.03 0.67 -10.66
N ALA A 668 -11.55 0.27 -11.83
CA ALA A 668 -12.69 0.94 -12.46
C ALA A 668 -13.95 0.83 -11.59
N LEU A 669 -14.20 -0.33 -10.97
CA LEU A 669 -15.30 -0.48 -10.00
C LEU A 669 -15.11 0.37 -8.74
N ALA A 670 -13.87 0.55 -8.25
CA ALA A 670 -13.58 1.43 -7.14
C ALA A 670 -13.93 2.89 -7.49
N MET A 671 -13.51 3.38 -8.67
CA MET A 671 -13.87 4.72 -9.13
C MET A 671 -15.39 4.91 -9.29
N LEU A 672 -16.08 3.94 -9.88
CA LEU A 672 -17.53 3.97 -10.13
C LEU A 672 -18.43 3.96 -8.88
N ASN A 673 -17.91 3.51 -7.73
CA ASN A 673 -18.70 3.34 -6.51
C ASN A 673 -18.18 4.18 -5.32
N ASN A 674 -17.06 4.88 -5.49
CA ASN A 674 -16.46 5.66 -4.41
C ASN A 674 -17.14 7.03 -4.27
N ARG A 675 -17.70 7.29 -3.09
CA ARG A 675 -18.37 8.57 -2.75
C ARG A 675 -17.49 9.79 -3.03
N PHE A 676 -16.17 9.71 -2.83
CA PHE A 676 -15.25 10.79 -3.16
C PHE A 676 -15.33 11.18 -4.65
N VAL A 677 -15.33 10.20 -5.56
CA VAL A 677 -15.42 10.45 -7.01
C VAL A 677 -16.80 11.01 -7.37
N HIS A 678 -17.88 10.51 -6.76
CA HIS A 678 -19.22 11.09 -6.93
C HIS A 678 -19.29 12.55 -6.45
N ASP A 679 -18.78 12.87 -5.26
CA ASP A 679 -18.77 14.24 -4.72
C ASP A 679 -18.05 15.21 -5.67
N ARG A 680 -16.90 14.81 -6.25
CA ARG A 680 -16.16 15.61 -7.25
C ARG A 680 -16.93 15.74 -8.57
N SER A 681 -17.65 14.69 -8.98
CA SER A 681 -18.50 14.71 -10.18
C SER A 681 -19.71 15.65 -10.03
N GLU A 682 -20.38 15.59 -8.87
CA GLU A 682 -21.47 16.49 -8.47
C GLU A 682 -20.99 17.96 -8.39
N ARG A 683 -19.82 18.20 -7.79
CA ARG A 683 -19.21 19.54 -7.69
C ARG A 683 -18.87 20.12 -9.06
N LEU A 684 -18.20 19.36 -9.91
CA LEU A 684 -17.83 19.80 -11.26
C LEU A 684 -19.06 20.14 -12.11
N ALA A 685 -20.08 19.29 -12.10
CA ALA A 685 -21.34 19.57 -12.78
C ALA A 685 -22.03 20.83 -12.25
N THR A 686 -21.96 21.08 -10.95
CA THR A 686 -22.47 22.31 -10.33
C THR A 686 -21.75 23.54 -10.91
N VAL A 687 -20.41 23.58 -10.86
CA VAL A 687 -19.59 24.68 -11.40
C VAL A 687 -19.89 24.96 -12.88
N ILE A 688 -19.95 23.91 -13.69
CA ILE A 688 -20.23 24.03 -15.13
C ILE A 688 -21.65 24.58 -15.36
N SER A 689 -22.67 24.06 -14.67
CA SER A 689 -24.07 24.50 -14.83
C SER A 689 -24.33 25.94 -14.36
N GLU A 690 -23.51 26.48 -13.46
CA GLU A 690 -23.61 27.87 -12.97
C GLU A 690 -23.08 28.88 -14.00
N HIS A 691 -22.15 28.48 -14.87
CA HIS A 691 -21.51 29.36 -15.85
C HIS A 691 -22.02 29.15 -17.29
N PHE A 692 -22.57 27.98 -17.60
CA PHE A 692 -22.98 27.60 -18.96
C PHE A 692 -24.40 27.02 -18.97
N SER A 693 -25.31 27.62 -19.74
CA SER A 693 -26.73 27.24 -19.80
C SER A 693 -27.09 26.29 -20.95
N SER A 694 -26.18 26.08 -21.91
CA SER A 694 -26.39 25.18 -23.05
C SER A 694 -25.66 23.86 -22.82
N ASP A 695 -26.36 22.73 -22.96
CA ASP A 695 -25.80 21.38 -22.88
C ASP A 695 -24.54 21.23 -23.75
N GLN A 696 -24.52 21.81 -24.96
CA GLN A 696 -23.36 21.74 -25.84
C GLN A 696 -22.13 22.48 -25.27
N GLN A 697 -22.34 23.59 -24.56
CA GLN A 697 -21.27 24.29 -23.84
C GLN A 697 -20.84 23.52 -22.59
N GLN A 698 -21.80 22.97 -21.83
CA GLN A 698 -21.53 22.16 -20.64
C GLN A 698 -20.71 20.90 -20.99
N VAL A 699 -21.04 20.20 -22.08
CA VAL A 699 -20.27 19.06 -22.60
C VAL A 699 -18.83 19.48 -22.97
N ARG A 700 -18.65 20.58 -23.71
CA ARG A 700 -17.30 21.08 -24.05
C ARG A 700 -16.48 21.38 -22.81
N GLN A 701 -17.09 21.96 -21.78
CA GLN A 701 -16.43 22.32 -20.53
C GLN A 701 -16.11 21.10 -19.65
N ALA A 702 -16.96 20.08 -19.63
CA ALA A 702 -16.66 18.80 -18.99
C ALA A 702 -15.47 18.08 -19.66
N TRP A 703 -15.45 18.03 -20.99
CA TRP A 703 -14.31 17.49 -21.75
C TRP A 703 -13.02 18.29 -21.56
N SER A 704 -13.09 19.62 -21.64
CA SER A 704 -11.92 20.49 -21.45
C SER A 704 -11.32 20.35 -20.05
N ARG A 705 -12.16 20.33 -19.00
CA ARG A 705 -11.67 20.23 -17.62
C ARG A 705 -11.15 18.83 -17.26
N VAL A 706 -11.82 17.77 -17.71
CA VAL A 706 -11.44 16.39 -17.32
C VAL A 706 -10.39 15.80 -18.27
N LEU A 707 -10.57 15.95 -19.58
CA LEU A 707 -9.72 15.34 -20.62
C LEU A 707 -8.78 16.35 -21.31
N GLN A 708 -8.80 17.63 -20.94
CA GLN A 708 -7.88 18.66 -21.46
C GLN A 708 -7.98 18.89 -22.97
N ARG A 709 -9.06 18.45 -23.61
CA ARG A 709 -9.34 18.67 -25.03
C ARG A 709 -10.82 18.88 -25.29
N PRO A 710 -11.21 19.52 -26.42
CA PRO A 710 -12.59 19.49 -26.86
C PRO A 710 -13.01 18.04 -27.23
N PRO A 711 -14.31 17.73 -27.14
CA PRO A 711 -14.87 16.51 -27.71
C PRO A 711 -14.81 16.58 -29.23
N SER A 712 -14.55 15.44 -29.87
CA SER A 712 -14.81 15.23 -31.30
C SER A 712 -16.31 15.34 -31.60
N PRO A 713 -16.72 15.48 -32.89
CA PRO A 713 -18.14 15.54 -33.26
C PRO A 713 -18.94 14.31 -32.76
N ASP A 714 -18.39 13.11 -32.88
CA ASP A 714 -19.06 11.87 -32.46
C ASP A 714 -19.18 11.78 -30.93
N GLU A 715 -18.16 12.22 -30.19
CA GLU A 715 -18.21 12.31 -28.71
C GLU A 715 -19.23 13.36 -28.25
N MET A 716 -19.30 14.52 -28.91
CA MET A 716 -20.29 15.55 -28.62
C MET A 716 -21.71 15.02 -28.80
N ASP A 717 -21.99 14.39 -29.94
CA ASP A 717 -23.29 13.80 -30.22
C ASP A 717 -23.64 12.65 -29.26
N ALA A 718 -22.65 11.83 -28.87
CA ALA A 718 -22.84 10.78 -27.87
C ALA A 718 -23.13 11.36 -26.47
N ALA A 719 -22.41 12.41 -26.07
CA ALA A 719 -22.58 13.08 -24.79
C ALA A 719 -23.95 13.79 -24.69
N LEU A 720 -24.40 14.48 -25.74
CA LEU A 720 -25.72 15.11 -25.79
C LEU A 720 -26.85 14.07 -25.69
N ARG A 721 -26.74 12.95 -26.41
CA ARG A 721 -27.67 11.82 -26.26
C ARG A 721 -27.66 11.26 -24.83
N PHE A 722 -26.47 11.07 -24.24
CA PHE A 722 -26.31 10.59 -22.88
C PHE A 722 -26.95 11.55 -21.85
N LEU A 723 -26.72 12.86 -21.96
CA LEU A 723 -27.35 13.86 -21.10
C LEU A 723 -28.87 13.83 -21.20
N ALA A 724 -29.43 13.73 -22.40
CA ALA A 724 -30.87 13.61 -22.60
C ALA A 724 -31.44 12.35 -21.93
N THR A 725 -30.82 11.18 -22.15
CA THR A 725 -31.24 9.90 -21.53
C THR A 725 -31.09 9.91 -20.02
N GLN A 726 -29.99 10.43 -19.47
CA GLN A 726 -29.78 10.55 -18.03
C GLN A 726 -30.75 11.56 -17.41
N THR A 727 -31.00 12.70 -18.06
CA THR A 727 -31.99 13.68 -17.58
C THR A 727 -33.37 13.04 -17.49
N GLN A 728 -33.81 12.34 -18.54
CA GLN A 728 -35.05 11.58 -18.50
C GLN A 728 -35.04 10.53 -17.37
N THR A 729 -33.95 9.76 -17.21
CA THR A 729 -33.84 8.74 -16.15
C THR A 729 -33.90 9.35 -14.74
N PHE A 730 -33.29 10.52 -14.53
CA PHE A 730 -33.33 11.22 -13.25
C PHE A 730 -34.66 11.95 -13.03
N SER A 731 -35.32 12.46 -14.08
CA SER A 731 -36.67 13.02 -14.00
C SER A 731 -37.71 11.93 -13.72
N GLU A 732 -37.68 10.80 -14.42
CA GLU A 732 -38.52 9.63 -14.12
C GLU A 732 -38.24 9.10 -12.70
N ARG A 733 -36.98 9.13 -12.25
CA ARG A 733 -36.65 8.81 -10.86
C ARG A 733 -37.20 9.84 -9.89
N GLU A 734 -37.10 11.14 -10.16
CA GLU A 734 -37.67 12.20 -9.33
C GLU A 734 -39.21 12.17 -9.33
N GLU A 735 -39.86 11.81 -10.43
CA GLU A 735 -41.30 11.56 -10.54
C GLU A 735 -41.73 10.24 -9.87
N SER A 736 -40.81 9.27 -9.73
CA SER A 736 -41.02 8.04 -8.95
C SER A 736 -40.63 8.16 -7.46
N ALA A 737 -39.85 9.19 -7.14
CA ALA A 737 -39.35 9.55 -5.81
C ALA A 737 -40.04 10.80 -5.24
N GLU A 738 -40.92 11.45 -6.03
CA GLU A 738 -42.17 11.99 -5.50
C GLU A 738 -42.72 10.92 -4.55
N PRO A 739 -43.22 11.32 -3.36
CA PRO A 739 -43.84 10.37 -2.47
C PRO A 739 -44.93 9.63 -3.26
N PRO A 740 -45.01 8.28 -3.15
CA PRO A 740 -45.82 7.46 -4.03
C PRO A 740 -47.18 8.09 -4.21
N ARG A 741 -47.56 8.37 -5.48
CA ARG A 741 -48.78 9.08 -5.92
C ARG A 741 -49.82 9.08 -4.82
N ARG A 742 -50.15 10.24 -4.23
CA ARG A 742 -51.02 10.40 -3.04
C ARG A 742 -52.16 9.37 -2.95
N ASP A 743 -51.85 8.22 -2.36
CA ASP A 743 -52.77 7.12 -2.07
C ASP A 743 -52.14 6.23 -0.96
N PRO A 744 -52.59 6.34 0.30
CA PRO A 744 -53.17 7.52 0.93
C PRO A 744 -52.30 7.97 2.12
N ALA A 745 -51.76 9.19 2.05
CA ALA A 745 -51.27 9.93 3.23
C ALA A 745 -52.42 10.42 4.15
N THR A 746 -53.48 9.62 4.22
CA THR A 746 -54.63 9.70 5.12
C THR A 746 -54.90 8.36 5.82
N GLN A 747 -53.93 7.42 5.80
CA GLN A 747 -53.77 6.57 6.97
C GLN A 747 -53.36 7.46 8.15
N THR A 748 -54.39 7.93 8.87
CA THR A 748 -54.26 8.51 10.21
C THR A 748 -53.40 7.60 11.08
N VAL A 749 -52.85 8.11 12.18
CA VAL A 749 -52.10 7.29 13.14
C VAL A 749 -52.85 6.00 13.49
N ALA A 750 -54.18 6.07 13.64
CA ALA A 750 -55.06 4.91 13.88
C ALA A 750 -55.05 3.84 12.77
N ALA A 751 -54.88 4.20 11.48
CA ALA A 751 -54.90 3.23 10.37
C ALA A 751 -53.53 2.55 10.13
N ALA A 752 -52.45 3.10 10.68
CA ALA A 752 -51.13 2.47 10.71
C ALA A 752 -50.90 1.57 11.94
N LEU A 753 -51.86 1.56 12.88
CA LEU A 753 -51.85 0.73 14.08
C LEU A 753 -52.14 -0.73 13.71
N VAL A 754 -51.20 -1.62 13.99
CA VAL A 754 -51.28 -3.06 13.67
C VAL A 754 -51.22 -3.98 14.89
N LEU A 755 -51.08 -3.43 16.09
CA LEU A 755 -51.37 -4.14 17.33
C LEU A 755 -51.83 -3.13 18.36
N HIS A 756 -52.94 -3.40 19.03
CA HIS A 756 -53.38 -2.57 20.16
C HIS A 756 -53.93 -3.45 21.27
N LEU A 757 -53.10 -3.67 22.29
CA LEU A 757 -53.44 -4.49 23.44
C LEU A 757 -53.61 -3.60 24.66
N ARG A 758 -54.72 -3.77 25.39
CA ARG A 758 -54.99 -3.04 26.63
C ARG A 758 -55.50 -3.97 27.72
N ALA A 759 -54.85 -3.92 28.88
CA ALA A 759 -55.17 -4.78 30.02
C ALA A 759 -56.61 -4.61 30.55
N ASP A 760 -57.28 -3.49 30.29
CA ASP A 760 -58.69 -3.29 30.68
C ASP A 760 -59.71 -3.98 29.76
N GLN A 761 -59.24 -4.57 28.66
CA GLN A 761 -60.04 -5.44 27.76
C GLN A 761 -59.74 -6.93 27.98
N ALA A 762 -58.97 -7.27 29.01
CA ALA A 762 -58.59 -8.63 29.33
C ALA A 762 -59.81 -9.52 29.63
N VAL A 763 -59.74 -10.78 29.21
CA VAL A 763 -60.77 -11.80 29.44
C VAL A 763 -60.25 -12.80 30.46
N ASP A 764 -60.94 -12.86 31.61
CA ASP A 764 -60.65 -13.76 32.72
C ASP A 764 -60.74 -15.24 32.30
N SER A 765 -59.98 -16.10 32.98
CA SER A 765 -60.01 -17.55 32.73
C SER A 765 -61.32 -18.20 33.18
N ASP A 766 -61.90 -17.71 34.28
CA ASP A 766 -63.14 -18.15 34.92
C ASP A 766 -63.76 -16.95 35.68
N ALA A 767 -65.08 -16.95 35.90
CA ALA A 767 -65.76 -15.86 36.61
C ALA A 767 -65.25 -15.71 38.06
N GLY A 768 -64.43 -14.68 38.31
CA GLY A 768 -63.84 -14.37 39.61
C GLY A 768 -62.39 -14.85 39.81
N ASP A 769 -61.74 -15.46 38.82
CA ASP A 769 -60.27 -15.62 38.82
C ASP A 769 -59.62 -14.36 38.23
N SER A 770 -58.54 -13.87 38.85
CA SER A 770 -57.78 -12.74 38.31
C SER A 770 -56.81 -13.13 37.19
N ARG A 771 -56.70 -14.42 36.84
CA ARG A 771 -55.85 -14.88 35.74
C ARG A 771 -56.48 -14.59 34.38
N ILE A 772 -55.67 -14.04 33.48
CA ILE A 772 -56.11 -13.66 32.14
C ILE A 772 -55.76 -14.72 31.11
N ARG A 773 -56.80 -15.24 30.44
CA ARG A 773 -56.66 -16.24 29.38
C ARG A 773 -56.39 -15.60 28.03
N SER A 774 -57.02 -14.46 27.73
CA SER A 774 -56.85 -13.77 26.46
C SER A 774 -56.98 -12.26 26.58
N LEU A 775 -56.31 -11.55 25.68
CA LEU A 775 -56.32 -10.10 25.53
C LEU A 775 -56.64 -9.79 24.06
N PRO A 776 -57.81 -9.21 23.74
CA PRO A 776 -58.20 -8.93 22.38
C PRO A 776 -57.33 -7.82 21.78
N ASP A 777 -57.08 -7.92 20.47
CA ASP A 777 -56.40 -6.89 19.69
C ASP A 777 -57.41 -5.85 19.15
N LEU A 778 -57.28 -4.62 19.64
CA LEU A 778 -58.16 -3.50 19.31
C LEU A 778 -57.80 -2.82 17.97
N SER A 779 -56.69 -3.20 17.34
CA SER A 779 -56.30 -2.70 16.01
C SER A 779 -57.10 -3.32 14.86
N GLN A 780 -57.95 -4.31 15.17
CA GLN A 780 -58.77 -5.07 14.22
C GLN A 780 -57.95 -5.90 13.20
N GLN A 781 -56.65 -6.10 13.45
CA GLN A 781 -55.79 -6.96 12.62
C GLN A 781 -55.81 -8.44 13.06
N GLY A 782 -56.35 -8.74 14.24
CA GLY A 782 -56.57 -10.11 14.72
C GLY A 782 -55.38 -10.70 15.48
N HIS A 783 -54.52 -9.85 16.04
CA HIS A 783 -53.30 -10.24 16.75
C HIS A 783 -53.51 -10.40 18.27
N GLU A 784 -54.60 -11.05 18.66
CA GLU A 784 -54.97 -11.32 20.05
C GLU A 784 -53.87 -12.06 20.82
N ALA A 785 -53.66 -11.66 22.08
CA ALA A 785 -52.72 -12.34 22.98
C ALA A 785 -53.44 -13.45 23.75
N THR A 786 -52.93 -14.67 23.77
CA THR A 786 -53.58 -15.80 24.46
C THR A 786 -52.59 -16.63 25.27
N GLN A 787 -53.08 -17.23 26.36
CA GLN A 787 -52.35 -18.21 27.14
C GLN A 787 -53.29 -19.32 27.63
N GLN A 788 -53.08 -20.54 27.14
CA GLN A 788 -53.94 -21.68 27.46
C GLN A 788 -53.47 -22.43 28.71
N ASP A 789 -52.18 -22.38 29.07
CA ASP A 789 -51.72 -22.92 30.35
C ASP A 789 -52.06 -21.97 31.50
N ARG A 790 -52.99 -22.38 32.36
CA ARG A 790 -53.37 -21.64 33.57
C ARG A 790 -52.20 -21.35 34.49
N GLY A 791 -51.16 -22.18 34.50
CA GLY A 791 -49.92 -21.95 35.26
C GLY A 791 -49.10 -20.76 34.74
N SER A 792 -49.25 -20.44 33.45
CA SER A 792 -48.50 -19.41 32.72
C SER A 792 -49.31 -18.13 32.44
N GLN A 793 -50.54 -18.02 32.95
CA GLN A 793 -51.38 -16.84 32.77
C GLN A 793 -50.95 -15.68 33.72
N PRO A 794 -50.83 -14.43 33.22
CA PRO A 794 -50.61 -13.24 34.05
C PRO A 794 -51.88 -12.90 34.86
N GLN A 795 -51.73 -12.04 35.87
CA GLN A 795 -52.83 -11.60 36.74
C GLN A 795 -53.30 -10.18 36.40
N LEU A 796 -54.61 -9.97 36.33
CA LEU A 796 -55.22 -8.66 36.22
C LEU A 796 -55.17 -7.92 37.55
N VAL A 797 -54.64 -6.71 37.53
CA VAL A 797 -54.62 -5.78 38.66
C VAL A 797 -55.52 -4.60 38.32
N ALA A 798 -56.75 -4.60 38.83
CA ALA A 798 -57.80 -3.66 38.43
C ALA A 798 -57.44 -2.17 38.63
N ALA A 799 -56.61 -1.85 39.62
CA ALA A 799 -56.11 -0.51 39.91
C ALA A 799 -54.57 -0.50 39.91
N GLY A 800 -53.98 -0.72 38.73
CA GLY A 800 -52.55 -0.65 38.48
C GLY A 800 -52.10 0.76 38.08
N ILE A 801 -51.47 0.87 36.91
CA ILE A 801 -50.88 2.12 36.40
C ILE A 801 -51.97 3.18 36.19
N GLY A 802 -51.80 4.37 36.77
CA GLY A 802 -52.78 5.47 36.68
C GLY A 802 -54.17 5.14 37.24
N GLY A 803 -54.28 4.14 38.12
CA GLY A 803 -55.56 3.62 38.59
C GLY A 803 -56.35 2.85 37.52
N LYS A 804 -55.70 2.42 36.44
CA LYS A 804 -56.27 1.59 35.37
C LYS A 804 -55.86 0.12 35.51
N PRO A 805 -56.62 -0.83 34.93
CA PRO A 805 -56.22 -2.23 34.92
C PRO A 805 -54.86 -2.46 34.26
N THR A 806 -54.07 -3.40 34.79
CA THR A 806 -52.78 -3.85 34.23
C THR A 806 -52.63 -5.36 34.30
N LEU A 807 -51.88 -5.95 33.37
CA LEU A 807 -51.44 -7.34 33.45
C LEU A 807 -50.13 -7.40 34.25
N ARG A 808 -50.16 -8.09 35.38
CA ARG A 808 -49.00 -8.35 36.24
C ARG A 808 -48.37 -9.70 35.91
N PHE A 809 -47.06 -9.66 35.69
CA PHE A 809 -46.17 -10.79 35.45
C PHE A 809 -45.20 -10.92 36.64
N ASP A 810 -44.99 -12.13 37.14
CA ASP A 810 -44.24 -12.42 38.37
C ASP A 810 -42.72 -12.63 38.16
N GLY A 811 -42.23 -12.51 36.92
CA GLY A 811 -40.86 -12.82 36.54
C GLY A 811 -40.54 -14.31 36.42
N LYS A 812 -41.55 -15.18 36.47
CA LYS A 812 -41.46 -16.61 36.17
C LYS A 812 -42.28 -16.89 34.92
N ARG A 813 -42.74 -18.13 34.73
CA ARG A 813 -43.37 -18.68 33.51
C ARG A 813 -44.67 -18.00 33.03
N GLN A 814 -44.96 -16.76 33.42
CA GLN A 814 -46.08 -15.97 32.93
C GLN A 814 -45.74 -15.26 31.62
N PHE A 815 -46.50 -15.51 30.56
CA PHE A 815 -46.35 -14.90 29.23
C PHE A 815 -47.60 -15.17 28.38
N MET A 816 -47.78 -14.46 27.27
CA MET A 816 -48.89 -14.71 26.32
C MET A 816 -48.38 -14.74 24.87
N HIS A 817 -48.92 -15.63 24.05
CA HIS A 817 -48.63 -15.73 22.62
C HIS A 817 -49.51 -14.78 21.82
N LEU A 818 -48.95 -14.07 20.84
CA LEU A 818 -49.70 -13.26 19.89
C LEU A 818 -50.04 -14.07 18.64
N ALA A 819 -51.27 -13.94 18.14
CA ALA A 819 -51.72 -14.61 16.92
C ALA A 819 -51.04 -14.01 15.67
N GLY A 820 -50.42 -14.86 14.84
CA GLY A 820 -49.88 -14.46 13.53
C GLY A 820 -48.60 -13.60 13.55
N GLN A 821 -48.30 -12.97 12.41
CA GLN A 821 -47.16 -12.08 12.21
C GLN A 821 -47.61 -10.61 12.32
N ILE A 822 -47.06 -9.88 13.30
CA ILE A 822 -47.47 -8.49 13.63
C ILE A 822 -46.99 -7.45 12.60
N LEU A 823 -45.79 -7.64 12.05
CA LEU A 823 -45.11 -6.66 11.21
C LEU A 823 -44.68 -7.29 9.87
N GLN A 824 -45.06 -6.66 8.77
CA GLN A 824 -44.68 -7.07 7.41
C GLN A 824 -43.50 -6.24 6.84
N GLY A 825 -43.33 -5.01 7.32
CA GLY A 825 -42.27 -4.07 6.91
C GLY A 825 -41.18 -3.89 7.97
N GLN A 826 -40.08 -3.25 7.60
CA GLN A 826 -38.94 -2.98 8.48
C GLN A 826 -39.03 -1.65 9.24
N ALA A 827 -39.87 -0.72 8.76
CA ALA A 827 -40.16 0.52 9.46
C ALA A 827 -41.29 0.27 10.44
N GLN A 828 -41.10 0.60 11.72
CA GLN A 828 -42.12 0.41 12.74
C GLN A 828 -41.98 1.40 13.90
N THR A 829 -43.04 1.51 14.71
CA THR A 829 -43.02 2.15 16.02
C THR A 829 -43.71 1.25 17.04
N ILE A 830 -43.06 1.00 18.16
CA ILE A 830 -43.58 0.20 19.29
C ILE A 830 -43.66 1.13 20.50
N LEU A 831 -44.82 1.21 21.14
CA LEU A 831 -45.02 1.89 22.42
C LEU A 831 -45.55 0.91 23.47
N CYS A 832 -44.99 0.94 24.67
CA CYS A 832 -45.41 0.11 25.79
C CYS A 832 -45.53 0.93 27.07
N VAL A 833 -46.71 0.90 27.72
CA VAL A 833 -46.91 1.46 29.07
C VAL A 833 -46.68 0.35 30.08
N VAL A 834 -45.62 0.49 30.90
CA VAL A 834 -45.13 -0.58 31.77
C VAL A 834 -44.62 -0.08 33.13
N ARG A 835 -44.52 -1.00 34.10
CA ARG A 835 -43.71 -0.87 35.33
C ARG A 835 -42.83 -2.12 35.43
N ASP A 836 -41.58 -1.94 35.85
CA ASP A 836 -40.62 -3.03 36.04
C ASP A 836 -40.22 -3.16 37.52
N ASP A 837 -40.51 -4.31 38.12
CA ASP A 837 -40.22 -4.60 39.54
C ASP A 837 -38.81 -5.22 39.73
N HIS A 838 -37.91 -5.01 38.76
CA HIS A 838 -36.59 -5.59 38.59
C HIS A 838 -36.54 -7.14 38.52
N GLY A 839 -35.79 -7.68 37.56
CA GLY A 839 -35.58 -9.11 37.38
C GLY A 839 -34.14 -9.46 37.01
N SER A 840 -33.74 -10.70 37.27
CA SER A 840 -32.50 -11.29 36.75
C SER A 840 -32.62 -11.60 35.26
N GLY A 841 -31.51 -11.55 34.53
CA GLY A 841 -31.47 -11.82 33.09
C GLY A 841 -32.14 -10.74 32.25
N HIS A 842 -32.44 -11.07 31.00
CA HIS A 842 -33.23 -10.22 30.12
C HIS A 842 -34.74 -10.42 30.35
N ARG A 843 -35.52 -9.39 30.04
CA ARG A 843 -36.97 -9.41 30.17
C ARG A 843 -37.61 -8.53 29.12
N GLU A 844 -38.37 -9.14 28.22
CA GLU A 844 -38.93 -8.48 27.05
C GLU A 844 -40.43 -8.27 27.21
N VAL A 845 -40.88 -7.06 26.90
CA VAL A 845 -42.29 -6.66 26.95
C VAL A 845 -43.02 -7.30 25.76
N ILE A 846 -42.39 -7.25 24.59
CA ILE A 846 -42.82 -7.88 23.34
C ILE A 846 -41.58 -8.41 22.60
N SER A 847 -41.68 -9.63 22.06
CA SER A 847 -40.57 -10.33 21.41
C SER A 847 -41.04 -11.24 20.29
N ASN A 848 -40.25 -11.36 19.23
CA ASN A 848 -40.41 -12.41 18.21
C ASN A 848 -39.20 -13.35 18.12
N TRP A 849 -38.27 -13.25 19.06
CA TRP A 849 -37.10 -14.12 19.11
C TRP A 849 -37.54 -15.57 19.36
N ASN A 850 -36.87 -16.53 18.73
CA ASN A 850 -37.19 -17.94 18.86
C ASN A 850 -35.92 -18.76 18.60
N GLY A 851 -35.30 -19.26 19.66
CA GLY A 851 -34.05 -20.02 19.58
C GLY A 851 -34.18 -21.27 18.70
N ARG A 852 -35.35 -21.91 18.66
CA ARG A 852 -35.62 -23.08 17.79
C ARG A 852 -35.73 -22.71 16.30
N ALA A 853 -36.04 -21.46 15.99
CA ALA A 853 -36.10 -20.95 14.61
C ALA A 853 -34.77 -20.34 14.13
N GLY A 854 -33.72 -20.34 14.96
CA GLY A 854 -32.38 -19.86 14.62
C GLY A 854 -32.28 -18.36 14.35
N ASN A 855 -33.23 -17.54 14.81
CA ASN A 855 -33.28 -16.10 14.48
C ASN A 855 -32.48 -15.18 15.43
N ALA A 856 -31.61 -15.73 16.28
CA ALA A 856 -30.68 -14.94 17.11
C ALA A 856 -29.86 -13.96 16.25
N GLY A 857 -29.71 -12.71 16.68
CA GLY A 857 -29.08 -11.65 15.88
C GLY A 857 -29.95 -11.05 14.76
N SER A 858 -31.13 -11.61 14.48
CA SER A 858 -32.05 -11.14 13.42
C SER A 858 -33.48 -10.84 13.88
N SER A 859 -33.86 -11.19 15.11
CA SER A 859 -35.17 -10.92 15.71
C SER A 859 -35.41 -9.44 16.05
N LEU A 860 -36.67 -9.10 16.28
CA LEU A 860 -37.13 -7.82 16.81
C LEU A 860 -37.83 -8.03 18.15
N PHE A 861 -37.46 -7.20 19.13
CA PHE A 861 -37.95 -7.27 20.49
C PHE A 861 -37.74 -5.93 21.19
N LEU A 862 -38.53 -5.65 22.22
CA LEU A 862 -38.38 -4.47 23.08
C LEU A 862 -38.45 -4.89 24.55
N GLY A 863 -37.38 -4.59 25.30
CA GLY A 863 -37.22 -5.08 26.66
C GLY A 863 -36.06 -4.46 27.43
N LEU A 864 -35.74 -5.06 28.58
CA LEU A 864 -34.72 -4.61 29.52
C LEU A 864 -33.69 -5.72 29.81
N THR A 865 -32.46 -5.31 30.12
CA THR A 865 -31.44 -6.15 30.77
C THR A 865 -31.56 -6.11 32.28
N ALA A 866 -30.89 -7.03 32.99
CA ALA A 866 -30.74 -7.00 34.45
C ALA A 866 -30.34 -5.62 34.99
N ASP A 867 -29.43 -4.92 34.29
CA ASP A 867 -28.97 -3.56 34.61
C ASP A 867 -29.94 -2.43 34.23
N ASN A 868 -31.20 -2.74 33.91
CA ASN A 868 -32.25 -1.83 33.45
C ASN A 868 -31.86 -1.06 32.18
N THR A 869 -31.06 -1.68 31.31
CA THR A 869 -30.68 -1.10 30.01
C THR A 869 -31.68 -1.59 28.97
N VAL A 870 -32.23 -0.69 28.16
CA VAL A 870 -33.19 -1.06 27.12
C VAL A 870 -32.47 -1.85 26.01
N ARG A 871 -33.15 -2.84 25.43
CA ARG A 871 -32.75 -3.50 24.17
C ARG A 871 -33.87 -3.34 23.14
N PHE A 872 -33.48 -3.10 21.88
CA PHE A 872 -34.38 -2.97 20.74
C PHE A 872 -33.80 -3.71 19.53
N SER A 873 -33.92 -5.05 19.50
CA SER A 873 -33.05 -5.95 18.72
C SER A 873 -31.59 -5.97 19.18
N ASP A 874 -30.84 -7.02 18.79
CA ASP A 874 -29.42 -7.20 19.15
C ASP A 874 -28.53 -6.10 18.55
N ALA A 875 -28.87 -5.64 17.33
CA ALA A 875 -28.18 -4.53 16.65
C ALA A 875 -28.32 -3.18 17.37
N PHE A 876 -29.27 -3.06 18.30
CA PHE A 876 -29.46 -1.89 19.16
C PHE A 876 -29.41 -2.31 20.65
N SER A 877 -28.55 -3.28 20.97
CA SER A 877 -28.23 -3.62 22.36
C SER A 877 -27.64 -2.40 23.10
N ALA A 878 -27.96 -2.31 24.39
CA ALA A 878 -27.70 -1.14 25.24
C ALA A 878 -28.22 0.20 24.66
N ALA A 879 -29.54 0.33 24.59
CA ALA A 879 -30.28 1.50 24.12
C ALA A 879 -30.40 2.65 25.16
N GLY A 880 -29.48 2.70 26.12
CA GLY A 880 -29.56 3.56 27.30
C GLY A 880 -30.27 2.90 28.49
N LYS A 881 -30.03 3.41 29.70
CA LYS A 881 -30.68 2.94 30.95
C LYS A 881 -31.95 3.73 31.23
N ILE A 882 -33.02 3.05 31.62
CA ILE A 882 -34.23 3.71 32.11
C ILE A 882 -34.03 4.22 33.54
N THR A 883 -34.61 5.38 33.83
CA THR A 883 -34.63 5.97 35.18
C THR A 883 -35.95 5.64 35.88
N GLU A 884 -35.88 5.30 37.17
CA GLU A 884 -37.05 4.94 38.00
C GLU A 884 -37.92 3.79 37.45
N PRO A 885 -37.36 2.62 37.07
CA PRO A 885 -38.10 1.49 36.46
C PRO A 885 -39.29 0.98 37.29
N THR A 886 -39.21 1.09 38.61
CA THR A 886 -40.27 0.71 39.57
C THR A 886 -41.41 1.72 39.66
N LYS A 887 -41.33 2.87 38.98
CA LYS A 887 -42.49 3.73 38.71
C LYS A 887 -43.01 3.42 37.30
N PRO A 888 -44.31 3.66 37.02
CA PRO A 888 -44.83 3.50 35.67
C PRO A 888 -44.16 4.42 34.66
N PHE A 889 -43.82 3.91 33.47
CA PHE A 889 -43.23 4.66 32.37
C PHE A 889 -43.74 4.21 31.00
N LEU A 890 -43.62 5.10 30.03
CA LEU A 890 -43.84 4.83 28.61
C LEU A 890 -42.49 4.56 27.94
N LEU A 891 -42.34 3.38 27.35
CA LEU A 891 -41.19 3.00 26.53
C LEU A 891 -41.59 3.09 25.05
N THR A 892 -40.83 3.82 24.26
CA THR A 892 -41.07 4.00 22.82
C THR A 892 -39.83 3.57 22.03
N ALA A 893 -40.00 2.76 20.98
CA ALA A 893 -38.92 2.38 20.07
C ALA A 893 -39.37 2.52 18.62
N ILE A 894 -38.51 3.08 17.77
CA ILE A 894 -38.80 3.39 16.37
C ILE A 894 -37.66 2.87 15.50
N ASN A 895 -38.01 2.22 14.39
CA ASN A 895 -37.11 2.02 13.26
C ASN A 895 -37.68 2.75 12.05
N GLY A 896 -36.95 3.73 11.51
CA GLY A 896 -37.30 4.47 10.29
C GLY A 896 -36.28 4.27 9.17
N PRO A 897 -36.48 4.88 8.00
CA PRO A 897 -35.57 4.73 6.86
C PRO A 897 -34.17 5.32 7.13
N GLU A 898 -34.09 6.40 7.90
CA GLU A 898 -32.82 7.08 8.21
C GLU A 898 -32.15 6.55 9.50
N GLN A 899 -32.95 6.30 10.55
CA GLN A 899 -32.44 6.01 11.90
C GLN A 899 -33.37 5.12 12.72
N ALA A 900 -32.79 4.44 13.72
CA ALA A 900 -33.49 3.78 14.81
C ALA A 900 -33.31 4.57 16.11
N SER A 901 -34.38 4.71 16.91
CA SER A 901 -34.39 5.54 18.12
C SER A 901 -35.23 4.93 19.24
N VAL A 902 -34.80 5.12 20.49
CA VAL A 902 -35.49 4.63 21.70
C VAL A 902 -35.68 5.78 22.70
N PHE A 903 -36.86 5.86 23.31
CA PHE A 903 -37.27 6.93 24.23
C PHE A 903 -37.91 6.36 25.51
N GLN A 904 -37.76 7.07 26.63
CA GLN A 904 -38.52 6.85 27.87
C GLN A 904 -39.28 8.13 28.22
N ASN A 905 -40.61 8.06 28.37
CA ASN A 905 -41.47 9.22 28.63
C ASN A 905 -41.16 10.38 27.65
N GLY A 906 -41.01 10.07 26.36
CA GLY A 906 -40.62 11.00 25.29
C GLY A 906 -39.18 11.53 25.31
N ARG A 907 -38.39 11.27 26.35
CA ARG A 907 -36.95 11.59 26.39
C ARG A 907 -36.17 10.55 25.59
N LEU A 908 -35.46 10.99 24.54
CA LEU A 908 -34.54 10.15 23.77
C LEU A 908 -33.47 9.54 24.69
N LEU A 909 -33.32 8.22 24.66
CA LEU A 909 -32.26 7.48 25.34
C LEU A 909 -31.06 7.22 24.41
N LYS A 910 -31.33 6.84 23.14
CA LYS A 910 -30.31 6.57 22.12
C LYS A 910 -30.93 6.67 20.72
N SER A 911 -30.14 7.10 19.75
CA SER A 911 -30.39 6.95 18.31
C SER A 911 -29.16 6.32 17.63
N ALA A 912 -29.37 5.65 16.50
CA ALA A 912 -28.34 5.08 15.63
C ALA A 912 -28.88 4.97 14.19
N PRO A 913 -28.09 4.58 13.18
CA PRO A 913 -28.60 4.27 11.84
C PRO A 913 -29.75 3.24 11.88
N THR A 914 -30.53 3.17 10.80
CA THR A 914 -31.65 2.21 10.68
C THR A 914 -31.22 0.77 10.96
N LEU A 915 -32.08 -0.01 11.62
CA LEU A 915 -31.80 -1.42 11.89
C LEU A 915 -31.70 -2.18 10.55
N ALA A 916 -30.62 -2.95 10.39
CA ALA A 916 -30.51 -3.93 9.31
C ALA A 916 -31.73 -4.87 9.32
N ARG A 917 -32.09 -5.43 8.15
CA ARG A 917 -33.30 -6.25 7.98
C ARG A 917 -33.49 -7.27 9.10
N ARG A 918 -34.62 -7.19 9.79
CA ARG A 918 -35.08 -8.09 10.84
C ARG A 918 -35.98 -9.18 10.27
N ARG A 919 -35.93 -10.35 10.87
CA ARG A 919 -36.78 -11.50 10.56
C ARG A 919 -38.05 -11.41 11.40
N LEU A 920 -39.20 -11.24 10.74
CA LEU A 920 -40.48 -10.86 11.38
C LEU A 920 -41.54 -11.99 11.37
N ASP A 921 -41.32 -13.03 10.57
CA ASP A 921 -42.18 -14.21 10.35
C ASP A 921 -42.18 -15.24 11.50
N THR A 922 -41.38 -15.01 12.54
CA THR A 922 -41.32 -15.89 13.71
C THR A 922 -42.40 -15.56 14.75
N PRO A 923 -42.88 -16.55 15.54
CA PRO A 923 -43.94 -16.34 16.53
C PRO A 923 -43.63 -15.22 17.52
N TRP A 924 -44.66 -14.43 17.84
CA TRP A 924 -44.57 -13.31 18.76
C TRP A 924 -45.14 -13.64 20.14
N VAL A 925 -44.55 -13.07 21.19
CA VAL A 925 -44.97 -13.19 22.59
C VAL A 925 -44.92 -11.84 23.31
N ILE A 926 -45.68 -11.73 24.39
CA ILE A 926 -45.54 -10.67 25.40
C ILE A 926 -45.20 -11.28 26.77
N GLY A 927 -44.37 -10.59 27.55
CA GLY A 927 -43.96 -11.03 28.88
C GLY A 927 -42.81 -12.05 28.94
N GLN A 928 -42.19 -12.41 27.81
CA GLN A 928 -41.04 -13.34 27.74
C GLN A 928 -40.05 -12.89 26.66
N GLN A 929 -38.75 -13.13 26.86
CA GLN A 929 -37.77 -13.14 25.77
C GLN A 929 -38.00 -14.36 24.87
N GLY A 930 -38.91 -14.21 23.92
CA GLY A 930 -39.18 -15.19 22.87
C GLY A 930 -39.64 -16.56 23.39
N ASN A 931 -38.69 -17.49 23.54
CA ASN A 931 -38.93 -18.80 24.15
C ASN A 931 -37.81 -19.31 25.08
N ILE A 932 -37.04 -18.42 25.72
CA ILE A 932 -36.13 -18.81 26.81
C ILE A 932 -36.93 -19.03 28.10
N ASP A 933 -36.79 -20.23 28.67
CA ASP A 933 -37.24 -20.49 30.04
C ASP A 933 -36.28 -19.81 31.03
N GLY A 934 -36.76 -18.78 31.73
CA GLY A 934 -36.02 -18.03 32.74
C GLY A 934 -35.95 -16.52 32.50
N GLU A 935 -36.29 -16.05 31.31
CA GLU A 935 -36.22 -14.63 30.91
C GLU A 935 -37.62 -14.06 30.66
N TYR A 936 -38.28 -13.67 31.76
CA TYR A 936 -39.67 -13.24 31.78
C TYR A 936 -39.84 -11.81 32.34
N TRP A 937 -40.90 -11.13 31.93
CA TRP A 937 -41.26 -9.82 32.47
C TRP A 937 -41.65 -9.94 33.95
N LYS A 938 -41.21 -8.97 34.75
CA LYS A 938 -41.51 -8.89 36.18
C LYS A 938 -42.01 -7.49 36.51
N GLY A 939 -43.31 -7.37 36.69
CA GLY A 939 -44.00 -6.09 36.84
C GLY A 939 -45.27 -6.04 36.00
N ASP A 940 -45.70 -4.82 35.66
CA ASP A 940 -47.01 -4.58 35.05
C ASP A 940 -46.87 -4.12 33.59
N ILE A 941 -47.73 -4.63 32.71
CA ILE A 941 -47.95 -4.14 31.35
C ILE A 941 -49.39 -3.63 31.27
N ALA A 942 -49.59 -2.36 30.91
CA ALA A 942 -50.92 -1.76 30.81
C ALA A 942 -51.44 -1.71 29.37
N GLU A 943 -50.59 -1.26 28.43
CA GLU A 943 -50.96 -1.06 27.03
C GLU A 943 -49.74 -1.26 26.12
N ILE A 944 -49.93 -1.93 24.98
CA ILE A 944 -48.94 -2.06 23.90
C ILE A 944 -49.60 -1.57 22.61
N ARG A 945 -48.92 -0.65 21.90
CA ARG A 945 -49.27 -0.23 20.53
C ARG A 945 -48.11 -0.53 19.58
N VAL A 946 -48.39 -1.13 18.43
CA VAL A 946 -47.42 -1.31 17.34
C VAL A 946 -47.96 -0.68 16.06
N TYR A 947 -47.12 0.08 15.38
CA TYR A 947 -47.43 0.70 14.08
C TYR A 947 -46.51 0.13 13.00
N ASN A 948 -47.06 -0.13 11.82
CA ASN A 948 -46.35 -0.69 10.65
C ASN A 948 -45.51 0.34 9.86
N ARG A 949 -45.24 1.49 10.47
CA ARG A 949 -44.36 2.54 9.96
C ARG A 949 -43.66 3.25 11.11
N ALA A 950 -42.60 4.00 10.80
CA ALA A 950 -42.10 5.00 11.73
C ALA A 950 -43.12 6.15 11.84
N LEU A 951 -43.58 6.45 13.06
CA LEU A 951 -44.32 7.69 13.32
C LEU A 951 -43.36 8.87 13.24
N SER A 952 -43.83 9.99 12.67
CA SER A 952 -43.11 11.26 12.76
C SER A 952 -43.03 11.76 14.21
N ASP A 953 -42.15 12.72 14.50
CA ASP A 953 -42.01 13.26 15.85
C ASP A 953 -43.30 13.88 16.41
N GLU A 954 -44.12 14.50 15.55
CA GLU A 954 -45.42 15.10 15.94
C GLU A 954 -46.47 14.03 16.26
N GLU A 955 -46.60 13.02 15.39
CA GLU A 955 -47.50 11.87 15.61
C GLU A 955 -47.10 11.07 16.84
N ARG A 956 -45.80 10.78 17.00
CA ARG A 956 -45.23 10.12 18.18
C ARG A 956 -45.58 10.90 19.44
N GLN A 957 -45.30 12.20 19.47
CA GLN A 957 -45.59 13.04 20.64
C GLN A 957 -47.09 13.10 20.95
N THR A 958 -47.96 13.08 19.94
CA THR A 958 -49.41 13.03 20.15
C THR A 958 -49.85 11.74 20.83
N VAL A 959 -49.36 10.57 20.37
CA VAL A 959 -49.65 9.28 21.01
C VAL A 959 -49.02 9.19 22.40
N GLU A 960 -47.79 9.66 22.59
CA GLU A 960 -47.13 9.68 23.90
C GLU A 960 -47.87 10.58 24.90
N LEU A 961 -48.38 11.73 24.47
CA LEU A 961 -49.20 12.63 25.30
C LEU A 961 -50.58 12.04 25.63
N GLU A 962 -51.21 11.34 24.68
CA GLU A 962 -52.45 10.60 24.90
C GLU A 962 -52.27 9.53 25.99
N LEU A 963 -51.28 8.65 25.82
CA LEU A 963 -50.94 7.58 26.77
C LEU A 963 -50.55 8.15 28.14
N ALA A 964 -49.68 9.17 28.18
CA ALA A 964 -49.26 9.77 29.44
C ALA A 964 -50.43 10.43 30.20
N LYS A 965 -51.38 11.06 29.49
CA LYS A 965 -52.60 11.59 30.10
C LYS A 965 -53.55 10.49 30.57
N TYR A 966 -53.67 9.39 29.84
CA TYR A 966 -54.60 8.30 30.19
C TYR A 966 -54.13 7.48 31.41
N TYR A 967 -52.81 7.31 31.54
CA TYR A 967 -52.16 6.46 32.55
C TYR A 967 -51.46 7.25 33.70
N ASP A 968 -51.67 8.57 33.77
CA ASP A 968 -51.05 9.48 34.75
C ASP A 968 -49.51 9.34 34.83
N LEU A 969 -48.87 9.29 33.67
CA LEU A 969 -47.41 9.16 33.53
C LEU A 969 -46.75 10.55 33.50
N PRO A 970 -45.43 10.64 33.79
CA PRO A 970 -44.67 11.86 33.57
C PRO A 970 -44.84 12.38 32.15
N ARG A 971 -45.32 13.62 32.00
CA ARG A 971 -45.60 14.20 30.68
C ARG A 971 -44.32 14.22 29.82
N PRO A 972 -44.39 13.75 28.55
CA PRO A 972 -43.31 13.89 27.59
C PRO A 972 -42.75 15.31 27.58
N THR A 973 -41.42 15.43 27.74
CA THR A 973 -40.78 16.73 27.64
C THR A 973 -40.77 17.15 26.17
N LEU A 974 -41.58 18.15 25.82
CA LEU A 974 -41.60 18.74 24.48
C LEU A 974 -40.26 19.45 24.22
N VAL A 975 -39.27 18.67 23.77
CA VAL A 975 -38.02 19.22 23.25
C VAL A 975 -38.40 20.00 22.00
N LYS A 976 -38.38 21.34 22.08
CA LYS A 976 -38.37 22.19 20.88
C LYS A 976 -37.34 21.58 19.93
N ALA A 977 -37.78 21.21 18.74
CA ALA A 977 -36.93 20.53 17.78
C ALA A 977 -35.59 21.25 17.73
N LYS A 978 -34.50 20.56 18.10
CA LYS A 978 -33.18 21.05 17.71
C LYS A 978 -33.29 21.28 16.21
N PRO A 979 -32.87 22.44 15.67
CA PRO A 979 -32.80 22.58 14.22
C PRO A 979 -32.05 21.35 13.73
N LYS A 980 -32.63 20.65 12.73
CA LYS A 980 -31.93 19.53 12.08
C LYS A 980 -30.48 19.98 11.87
N PRO A 981 -29.46 19.16 12.17
CA PRO A 981 -28.09 19.52 11.79
C PRO A 981 -28.19 19.95 10.34
N LYS A 982 -27.84 21.22 10.05
CA LYS A 982 -28.12 21.78 8.72
C LYS A 982 -27.55 20.79 7.72
N PRO A 983 -28.32 20.30 6.73
CA PRO A 983 -27.69 19.59 5.62
C PRO A 983 -26.57 20.49 5.14
N ASN A 984 -25.42 19.89 4.84
CA ASN A 984 -24.21 20.60 4.44
C ASN A 984 -24.62 21.68 3.42
N PRO A 985 -24.38 22.99 3.64
CA PRO A 985 -25.02 24.07 2.89
C PRO A 985 -24.62 24.18 1.40
N MET A 986 -24.09 23.10 0.82
CA MET A 986 -23.79 22.92 -0.60
C MET A 986 -24.71 21.92 -1.34
N GLN A 987 -25.68 21.28 -0.67
CA GLN A 987 -26.60 20.32 -1.31
C GLN A 987 -28.07 20.69 -1.04
N GLU A 988 -28.58 21.64 -1.84
CA GLU A 988 -29.92 21.44 -2.40
C GLU A 988 -29.89 20.16 -3.27
N PRO A 989 -30.99 19.39 -3.36
CA PRO A 989 -31.04 18.25 -4.28
C PRO A 989 -30.76 18.74 -5.69
N LEU A 990 -29.74 18.17 -6.34
CA LEU A 990 -29.35 18.53 -7.69
C LEU A 990 -30.49 18.18 -8.65
N SER A 991 -30.85 19.10 -9.54
CA SER A 991 -31.92 18.83 -10.52
C SER A 991 -31.55 17.66 -11.45
N PRO A 992 -32.52 17.00 -12.10
CA PRO A 992 -32.24 15.91 -13.05
C PRO A 992 -31.21 16.24 -14.12
N GLN A 993 -31.20 17.48 -14.62
CA GLN A 993 -30.22 17.97 -15.59
C GLN A 993 -28.81 18.05 -14.99
N ARG A 994 -28.69 18.54 -13.74
CA ARG A 994 -27.40 18.63 -13.03
C ARG A 994 -26.90 17.24 -12.60
N LEU A 995 -27.80 16.31 -12.25
CA LEU A 995 -27.48 14.89 -12.02
C LEU A 995 -27.03 14.19 -13.31
N ALA A 996 -27.64 14.49 -14.46
CA ALA A 996 -27.21 14.00 -15.76
C ALA A 996 -25.81 14.49 -16.12
N LEU A 997 -25.52 15.78 -15.88
CA LEU A 997 -24.19 16.35 -16.07
C LEU A 997 -23.16 15.77 -15.08
N ALA A 998 -23.54 15.51 -13.82
CA ALA A 998 -22.69 14.83 -12.84
C ALA A 998 -22.38 13.39 -13.27
N SER A 999 -23.38 12.66 -13.79
CA SER A 999 -23.21 11.33 -14.38
C SER A 999 -22.23 11.36 -15.56
N LEU A 1000 -22.29 12.38 -16.43
CA LEU A 1000 -21.35 12.55 -17.53
C LEU A 1000 -19.93 12.84 -17.03
N CYS A 1001 -19.77 13.75 -16.06
CA CYS A 1001 -18.48 14.05 -15.44
C CYS A 1001 -17.86 12.79 -14.80
N HIS A 1002 -18.68 11.97 -14.14
CA HIS A 1002 -18.28 10.72 -13.52
C HIS A 1002 -17.78 9.68 -14.53
N VAL A 1003 -18.44 9.55 -15.69
CA VAL A 1003 -17.99 8.70 -16.79
C VAL A 1003 -16.63 9.16 -17.34
N LEU A 1004 -16.43 10.47 -17.51
CA LEU A 1004 -15.16 11.03 -17.98
C LEU A 1004 -14.02 10.79 -16.96
N MET A 1005 -14.28 11.01 -15.67
CA MET A 1005 -13.33 10.75 -14.56
C MET A 1005 -12.98 9.27 -14.39
N ASN A 1006 -13.75 8.35 -14.97
CA ASN A 1006 -13.47 6.90 -14.98
C ASN A 1006 -12.99 6.39 -16.36
N SER A 1007 -12.65 7.30 -17.28
CA SER A 1007 -12.10 6.94 -18.58
C SER A 1007 -10.61 6.61 -18.50
N ASN A 1008 -10.11 5.79 -19.41
CA ASN A 1008 -8.66 5.55 -19.54
C ASN A 1008 -7.89 6.84 -19.83
N GLU A 1009 -8.48 7.78 -20.56
CA GLU A 1009 -7.85 9.06 -20.90
C GLU A 1009 -7.66 9.97 -19.67
N PHE A 1010 -8.57 9.89 -18.68
CA PHE A 1010 -8.36 10.53 -17.39
C PHE A 1010 -7.31 9.80 -16.53
N LEU A 1011 -7.35 8.47 -16.52
CA LEU A 1011 -6.48 7.62 -15.69
C LEU A 1011 -5.02 7.53 -16.18
N PHE A 1012 -4.71 7.97 -17.40
CA PHE A 1012 -3.38 7.94 -18.01
C PHE A 1012 -2.86 9.35 -18.32
N VAL A 1013 -1.54 9.47 -18.37
CA VAL A 1013 -0.82 10.72 -18.67
C VAL A 1013 -0.85 11.03 -20.18
N ASP A 1014 -0.80 9.99 -21.02
CA ASP A 1014 -0.48 10.02 -22.46
C ASP A 1014 -1.68 9.76 -23.38
#